data_AF-A0A7X6X8N5-F1
#
_entry.id   AF-A0A7X6X8N5-F1
#
_cell.length_a   1.000
_cell.length_b   1.000
_cell.length_c   1.000
_cell.angle_alpha   90.00
_cell.angle_beta   90.00
_cell.angle_gamma   90.00
#
_symmetry.space_group_name_H-M   'P 1'
#
loop_
_entity.id
_entity.type
_entity.pdbx_description
1 polymer ?
#
loop_
_entity_poly.entity_id
_entity_poly.type
_entity_poly.pdbx_seq_one_letter_code
_entity_poly.pdbx_strand_id
1 'polypeptide(L)'
;NNELPSQHFRTTQEMLEGYPYLDPELVKQMVIDNTQKINEQIEVIQPIPAELYTPHIEGSDDKLKEICYNNAHRIYGNPLPELVEKRLVRELNSIITNGYGVIYYTSYLLVKHSLEHGYMVGSRGSVGSSFVATMAEITEVNPLAPHYVCDQCHYHHFFVDGEYSSGYDLPNKNCPNCQTPLLREGQNIPFETFLGFEGDKVPDIDLNFSSEFQEQAHAFTKEIFGEDKVLRAGTIGTIADKTAFGHVSGYFEEHPDKQTSHSAYKEYLTQGSTGVKRSTGQHPGGIIVIPQDKDVFDFTPYQYPANNPDATWLTTHFEFNDIHDNVLKLDILGHVDPTAMKYLERVTGVDPKEIPMNDELTMSLFSSTDALMIDERRALDKNGAVGLPEFGTSFVRKILDDTKPTMFSDLVRISGLSHGTDVWLGNASELISSGQMLQDVICCRDDIMTELIQMGLDSKISFAIMESVRKGRGLKPEWIEAMNAQEVPQWYIESCLKIKYLFPKAHAVAYCMMGYRVAWFKVHRPLAFYGQFFTLRCDAYEIETLMAGSDAILARINDINSRRNSYNIENKVTNKELQLLTTLEVALEMTLRGYRFSQLNINSSPAVEFLPDPNDDKQLMIPFVAMDGLGGNVAQSIVKAREENPFLSLEDVQARTGLNSTLLNQMKKLNAVDGLSDTNQISLF
;
A
#
# COMPACT_ATOMS: atom_id res chain seq x y z
N ASN A 1 -8.33 -45.52 21.88
CA ASN A 1 -9.44 -45.53 20.89
C ASN A 1 -9.72 -44.12 20.37
N ASN A 2 -8.78 -43.52 19.64
CA ASN A 2 -8.97 -42.24 18.93
C ASN A 2 -9.03 -42.48 17.42
N GLU A 3 -9.80 -43.48 16.96
CA GLU A 3 -10.07 -43.62 15.53
C GLU A 3 -11.21 -42.67 15.16
N LEU A 4 -10.96 -41.81 14.18
CA LEU A 4 -12.00 -40.93 13.62
C LEU A 4 -12.99 -41.78 12.81
N PRO A 5 -14.30 -41.52 12.91
CA PRO A 5 -15.29 -42.24 12.13
C PRO A 5 -15.14 -41.95 10.63
N SER A 6 -15.46 -42.93 9.78
CA SER A 6 -15.49 -42.72 8.33
C SER A 6 -16.68 -41.84 7.94
N GLN A 7 -16.38 -40.61 7.49
CA GLN A 7 -17.35 -39.56 7.12
C GLN A 7 -17.18 -39.09 5.66
N HIS A 8 -16.70 -39.95 4.76
CA HIS A 8 -16.63 -39.62 3.34
C HIS A 8 -18.04 -39.50 2.72
N PHE A 9 -18.12 -38.86 1.56
CA PHE A 9 -19.37 -38.78 0.81
C PHE A 9 -19.69 -40.17 0.24
N ARG A 10 -20.60 -40.88 0.92
CA ARG A 10 -21.06 -42.22 0.51
C ARG A 10 -21.94 -42.14 -0.72
N THR A 11 -21.77 -43.11 -1.61
CA THR A 11 -22.69 -43.35 -2.71
C THR A 11 -24.04 -43.87 -2.19
N THR A 12 -25.10 -43.71 -2.99
CA THR A 12 -26.41 -44.31 -2.67
C THR A 12 -26.29 -45.80 -2.42
N GLN A 13 -25.46 -46.52 -3.19
CA GLN A 13 -25.25 -47.96 -3.03
C GLN A 13 -24.60 -48.30 -1.68
N GLU A 14 -23.53 -47.60 -1.30
CA GLU A 14 -22.88 -47.78 0.01
C GLU A 14 -23.84 -47.47 1.16
N MET A 15 -24.74 -46.50 0.99
CA MET A 15 -25.77 -46.20 1.97
C MET A 15 -26.83 -47.31 2.05
N LEU A 16 -27.24 -47.92 0.94
CA LEU A 16 -28.17 -49.06 0.95
C LEU A 16 -27.56 -50.30 1.62
N GLU A 17 -26.27 -50.56 1.35
CA GLU A 17 -25.53 -51.69 1.94
C GLU A 17 -25.12 -51.45 3.40
N GLY A 18 -25.11 -50.19 3.86
CA GLY A 18 -24.67 -49.79 5.20
C GLY A 18 -25.61 -50.18 6.35
N TYR A 19 -26.84 -50.62 6.04
CA TYR A 19 -27.87 -50.97 7.04
C TYR A 19 -28.40 -52.39 6.88
N PRO A 20 -27.53 -53.44 6.85
CA PRO A 20 -27.96 -54.81 6.56
C PRO A 20 -28.87 -55.42 7.64
N TYR A 21 -28.98 -54.75 8.79
CA TYR A 21 -29.81 -55.14 9.94
C TYR A 21 -31.23 -54.55 9.90
N LEU A 22 -31.55 -53.70 8.93
CA LEU A 22 -32.88 -53.13 8.71
C LEU A 22 -33.58 -53.80 7.53
N ASP A 23 -34.90 -53.65 7.46
CA ASP A 23 -35.70 -54.13 6.33
C ASP A 23 -35.29 -53.41 5.02
N PRO A 24 -35.04 -54.13 3.91
CA PRO A 24 -34.58 -53.52 2.66
C PRO A 24 -35.51 -52.45 2.08
N GLU A 25 -36.83 -52.59 2.23
CA GLU A 25 -37.78 -51.57 1.77
C GLU A 25 -37.72 -50.33 2.66
N LEU A 26 -37.57 -50.50 3.98
CA LEU A 26 -37.33 -49.38 4.89
C LEU A 26 -36.02 -48.64 4.58
N VAL A 27 -34.94 -49.37 4.28
CA VAL A 27 -33.65 -48.78 3.92
C VAL A 27 -33.77 -47.98 2.62
N LYS A 28 -34.41 -48.54 1.59
CA LYS A 28 -34.68 -47.84 0.34
C LYS A 28 -35.52 -46.58 0.58
N GLN A 29 -36.56 -46.68 1.39
CA GLN A 29 -37.42 -45.54 1.74
C GLN A 29 -36.61 -44.43 2.42
N MET A 30 -35.72 -44.75 3.37
CA MET A 30 -34.92 -43.76 4.08
C MET A 30 -33.81 -43.13 3.23
N VAL A 31 -33.12 -43.94 2.41
CA VAL A 31 -31.94 -43.51 1.65
C VAL A 31 -32.31 -42.81 0.35
N ILE A 32 -33.39 -43.24 -0.33
CA ILE A 32 -33.79 -42.74 -1.64
C ILE A 32 -35.08 -41.95 -1.53
N ASP A 33 -36.19 -42.60 -1.16
CA ASP A 33 -37.52 -42.00 -1.33
C ASP A 33 -37.68 -40.74 -0.46
N ASN A 34 -37.26 -40.81 0.81
CA ASN A 34 -37.34 -39.68 1.74
C ASN A 34 -36.35 -38.57 1.40
N THR A 35 -35.12 -38.90 0.96
CA THR A 35 -34.11 -37.87 0.61
C THR A 35 -34.53 -37.14 -0.66
N GLN A 36 -35.07 -37.84 -1.66
CA GLN A 36 -35.67 -37.24 -2.85
C GLN A 36 -36.88 -36.39 -2.49
N LYS A 37 -37.79 -36.91 -1.65
CA LYS A 37 -38.96 -36.16 -1.18
C LYS A 37 -38.57 -34.88 -0.43
N ILE A 38 -37.48 -34.90 0.35
CA ILE A 38 -36.93 -33.69 0.98
C ILE A 38 -36.40 -32.73 -0.08
N ASN A 39 -35.62 -33.23 -1.04
CA ASN A 39 -35.08 -32.42 -2.12
C ASN A 39 -36.17 -31.75 -2.98
N GLU A 40 -37.28 -32.45 -3.24
CA GLU A 40 -38.45 -31.93 -3.95
C GLU A 40 -39.20 -30.82 -3.19
N GLN A 41 -39.02 -30.73 -1.87
CA GLN A 41 -39.58 -29.66 -1.04
C GLN A 41 -38.70 -28.40 -1.01
N ILE A 42 -37.46 -28.46 -1.52
CA ILE A 42 -36.52 -27.35 -1.52
C ILE A 42 -36.72 -26.53 -2.79
N GLU A 43 -37.05 -25.25 -2.63
CA GLU A 43 -37.08 -24.30 -3.75
C GLU A 43 -35.66 -23.96 -4.23
N VAL A 44 -35.53 -23.55 -5.50
CA VAL A 44 -34.26 -23.07 -6.03
C VAL A 44 -34.03 -21.65 -5.52
N ILE A 45 -33.08 -21.49 -4.59
CA ILE A 45 -32.75 -20.20 -3.98
C ILE A 45 -31.52 -19.63 -4.69
N GLN A 46 -31.56 -18.35 -5.02
CA GLN A 46 -30.39 -17.58 -5.43
C GLN A 46 -29.79 -16.92 -4.17
N PRO A 47 -28.64 -17.41 -3.66
CA PRO A 47 -28.12 -16.97 -2.36
C PRO A 47 -27.52 -15.55 -2.38
N ILE A 48 -27.19 -15.03 -3.57
CA ILE A 48 -26.56 -13.72 -3.76
C ILE A 48 -27.31 -13.01 -4.90
N PRO A 49 -27.77 -11.76 -4.71
CA PRO A 49 -28.46 -11.00 -5.75
C PRO A 49 -27.62 -10.85 -7.03
N ALA A 50 -28.27 -10.51 -8.15
CA ALA A 50 -27.55 -10.31 -9.43
C ALA A 50 -27.18 -8.84 -9.71
N GLU A 51 -27.87 -7.90 -9.05
CA GLU A 51 -27.77 -6.47 -9.35
C GLU A 51 -26.93 -5.75 -8.30
N LEU A 52 -26.35 -4.62 -8.72
CA LEU A 52 -25.67 -3.66 -7.86
C LEU A 52 -26.68 -2.72 -7.22
N TYR A 53 -26.62 -2.59 -5.91
CA TYR A 53 -27.43 -1.65 -5.14
C TYR A 53 -26.52 -0.57 -4.55
N THR A 54 -26.83 0.69 -4.85
CA THR A 54 -26.01 1.83 -4.45
C THR A 54 -26.64 2.57 -3.26
N PRO A 55 -25.85 3.10 -2.31
CA PRO A 55 -26.36 3.94 -1.24
C PRO A 55 -26.83 5.29 -1.79
N HIS A 56 -27.71 5.96 -1.06
CA HIS A 56 -28.21 7.28 -1.41
C HIS A 56 -27.79 8.32 -0.37
N ILE A 57 -27.27 9.46 -0.84
CA ILE A 57 -27.06 10.66 -0.03
C ILE A 57 -27.79 11.81 -0.73
N GLU A 58 -28.68 12.48 0.00
CA GLU A 58 -29.51 13.54 -0.57
C GLU A 58 -28.65 14.68 -1.17
N GLY A 59 -28.87 14.92 -2.47
CA GLY A 59 -28.19 15.96 -3.24
C GLY A 59 -26.70 15.70 -3.49
N SER A 60 -26.20 14.46 -3.34
CA SER A 60 -24.78 14.14 -3.58
C SER A 60 -24.28 14.61 -4.94
N ASP A 61 -25.08 14.41 -5.98
CA ASP A 61 -24.67 14.66 -7.36
C ASP A 61 -24.58 16.16 -7.66
N ASP A 62 -25.55 16.94 -7.17
CA ASP A 62 -25.55 18.39 -7.29
C ASP A 62 -24.41 19.02 -6.48
N LYS A 63 -24.17 18.53 -5.26
CA LYS A 63 -23.06 19.00 -4.42
C LYS A 63 -21.71 18.66 -5.04
N LEU A 64 -21.54 17.45 -5.57
CA LEU A 64 -20.32 17.05 -6.28
C LEU A 64 -20.07 17.97 -7.48
N LYS A 65 -21.10 18.22 -8.29
CA LYS A 65 -21.02 19.13 -9.42
C LYS A 65 -20.62 20.53 -8.99
N GLU A 66 -21.27 21.09 -7.97
CA GLU A 66 -20.95 22.41 -7.43
C GLU A 66 -19.50 22.51 -6.97
N ILE A 67 -19.02 21.55 -6.17
CA ILE A 67 -17.63 21.49 -5.70
C ILE A 67 -16.66 21.51 -6.89
N CYS A 68 -16.92 20.66 -7.89
CA CYS A 68 -16.04 20.52 -9.04
C CYS A 68 -15.95 21.80 -9.87
N TYR A 69 -17.08 22.44 -10.20
CA TYR A 69 -17.08 23.69 -10.95
C TYR A 69 -16.47 24.84 -10.15
N ASN A 70 -16.74 24.93 -8.85
CA ASN A 70 -16.15 25.97 -7.99
C ASN A 70 -14.62 25.86 -7.96
N ASN A 71 -14.08 24.65 -7.79
CA ASN A 71 -12.64 24.43 -7.81
C ASN A 71 -12.02 24.61 -9.20
N ALA A 72 -12.68 24.14 -10.26
CA ALA A 72 -12.22 24.37 -11.62
C ALA A 72 -12.16 25.86 -11.96
N HIS A 73 -13.18 26.64 -11.59
CA HIS A 73 -13.19 28.09 -11.80
C HIS A 73 -12.14 28.81 -10.98
N ARG A 74 -11.89 28.37 -9.74
CA ARG A 74 -10.83 28.90 -8.88
C ARG A 74 -9.44 28.72 -9.51
N ILE A 75 -9.20 27.60 -10.19
CA ILE A 75 -7.89 27.27 -10.76
C ILE A 75 -7.75 27.85 -12.18
N TYR A 76 -8.70 27.58 -13.07
CA TYR A 76 -8.61 27.86 -14.51
C TYR A 76 -9.39 29.10 -14.97
N GLY A 77 -10.14 29.74 -14.07
CA GLY A 77 -10.90 30.96 -14.35
C GLY A 77 -12.37 30.72 -14.78
N ASN A 78 -13.09 31.82 -15.00
CA ASN A 78 -14.47 31.82 -15.45
C ASN A 78 -14.63 32.81 -16.63
N PRO A 79 -14.96 32.36 -17.86
CA PRO A 79 -15.32 30.98 -18.24
C PRO A 79 -14.13 30.00 -18.23
N LEU A 80 -14.42 28.70 -18.14
CA LEU A 80 -13.40 27.65 -18.19
C LEU A 80 -12.79 27.53 -19.60
N PRO A 81 -11.52 27.09 -19.70
CA PRO A 81 -10.92 26.70 -20.98
C PRO A 81 -11.70 25.53 -21.59
N GLU A 82 -11.84 25.52 -22.92
CA GLU A 82 -12.64 24.52 -23.63
C GLU A 82 -12.21 23.07 -23.31
N LEU A 83 -10.91 22.81 -23.19
CA LEU A 83 -10.37 21.49 -22.83
C LEU A 83 -10.84 21.05 -21.44
N VAL A 84 -10.83 21.97 -20.47
CA VAL A 84 -11.23 21.72 -19.07
C VAL A 84 -12.74 21.50 -18.99
N GLU A 85 -13.53 22.39 -19.62
CA GLU A 85 -14.99 22.31 -19.65
C GLU A 85 -15.46 20.98 -20.28
N LYS A 86 -14.92 20.63 -21.45
CA LYS A 86 -15.26 19.38 -22.15
C LYS A 86 -14.93 18.16 -21.30
N ARG A 87 -13.77 18.15 -20.63
CA ARG A 87 -13.38 17.04 -19.75
C ARG A 87 -14.35 16.92 -18.57
N LEU A 88 -14.65 18.04 -17.90
CA LEU A 88 -15.49 18.07 -16.71
C LEU A 88 -16.94 17.65 -16.99
N VAL A 89 -17.55 18.19 -18.05
CA VAL A 89 -18.91 17.84 -18.48
C VAL A 89 -19.00 16.34 -18.82
N ARG A 90 -18.04 15.83 -19.61
CA ARG A 90 -18.03 14.42 -20.01
C ARG A 90 -17.93 13.48 -18.81
N GLU A 91 -16.99 13.75 -17.91
CA GLU A 91 -16.78 12.90 -16.74
C GLU A 91 -17.97 12.96 -15.76
N LEU A 92 -18.46 14.15 -15.41
CA LEU A 92 -19.60 14.31 -14.50
C LEU A 92 -20.84 13.58 -15.03
N ASN A 93 -21.13 13.72 -16.33
CA ASN A 93 -22.27 13.02 -16.94
C ASN A 93 -22.12 11.50 -16.84
N SER A 94 -20.93 10.96 -17.07
CA SER A 94 -20.66 9.52 -16.94
C SER A 94 -20.80 9.05 -15.49
N ILE A 95 -20.23 9.78 -14.53
CA ILE A 95 -20.27 9.42 -13.10
C ILE A 95 -21.72 9.43 -12.57
N ILE A 96 -22.47 10.50 -12.86
CA ILE A 96 -23.85 10.68 -12.36
C ILE A 96 -24.81 9.68 -13.02
N THR A 97 -24.75 9.53 -14.34
CA THR A 97 -25.67 8.62 -15.07
C THR A 97 -25.50 7.16 -14.64
N ASN A 98 -24.29 6.75 -14.27
CA ASN A 98 -24.01 5.41 -13.78
C ASN A 98 -24.16 5.26 -12.25
N GLY A 99 -24.66 6.28 -11.54
CA GLY A 99 -24.96 6.19 -10.11
C GLY A 99 -23.74 6.25 -9.17
N TYR A 100 -22.59 6.72 -9.66
CA TYR A 100 -21.34 6.80 -8.89
C TYR A 100 -21.12 8.16 -8.22
N GLY A 101 -22.03 9.12 -8.33
CA GLY A 101 -21.90 10.43 -7.68
C GLY A 101 -21.81 10.34 -6.16
N VAL A 102 -22.54 9.40 -5.55
CA VAL A 102 -22.54 9.15 -4.09
C VAL A 102 -21.17 8.72 -3.57
N ILE A 103 -20.43 7.86 -4.29
CA ILE A 103 -19.12 7.40 -3.84
C ILE A 103 -18.08 8.51 -3.95
N TYR A 104 -18.11 9.31 -5.02
CA TYR A 104 -17.24 10.47 -5.16
C TYR A 104 -17.48 11.49 -4.04
N TYR A 105 -18.74 11.81 -3.77
CA TYR A 105 -19.08 12.74 -2.71
C TYR A 105 -18.69 12.21 -1.33
N THR A 106 -18.88 10.92 -1.07
CA THR A 106 -18.45 10.28 0.18
C THR A 106 -16.93 10.30 0.34
N SER A 107 -16.18 9.97 -0.72
CA SER A 107 -14.72 10.05 -0.72
C SER A 107 -14.23 11.47 -0.46
N TYR A 108 -14.88 12.48 -1.05
CA TYR A 108 -14.60 13.89 -0.74
C TYR A 108 -14.80 14.20 0.75
N LEU A 109 -15.93 13.76 1.34
CA LEU A 109 -16.19 13.97 2.77
C LEU A 109 -15.11 13.32 3.65
N LEU A 110 -14.70 12.09 3.34
CA LEU A 110 -13.65 11.38 4.06
C LEU A 110 -12.29 12.10 3.97
N VAL A 111 -11.89 12.53 2.77
CA VAL A 111 -10.63 13.27 2.57
C VAL A 111 -10.67 14.60 3.31
N LYS A 112 -11.76 15.36 3.16
CA LYS A 112 -11.97 16.63 3.87
C LYS A 112 -11.88 16.46 5.38
N HIS A 113 -12.56 15.45 5.92
CA HIS A 113 -12.52 15.14 7.35
C HIS A 113 -11.10 14.85 7.83
N SER A 114 -10.32 14.07 7.08
CA SER A 114 -8.92 13.78 7.42
C SER A 114 -8.04 15.04 7.39
N LEU A 115 -8.20 15.88 6.37
CA LEU A 115 -7.46 17.15 6.24
C LEU A 115 -7.80 18.13 7.37
N GLU A 116 -9.07 18.24 7.78
CA GLU A 116 -9.50 19.07 8.92
C GLU A 116 -8.90 18.60 10.25
N HIS A 117 -8.57 17.32 10.38
CA HIS A 117 -7.84 16.75 11.51
C HIS A 117 -6.31 16.78 11.33
N GLY A 118 -5.82 17.42 10.26
CA GLY A 118 -4.40 17.61 10.00
C GLY A 118 -3.69 16.41 9.36
N TYR A 119 -4.42 15.44 8.83
CA TYR A 119 -3.84 14.28 8.14
C TYR A 119 -4.02 14.41 6.62
N MET A 120 -2.92 14.37 5.88
CA MET A 120 -2.95 14.23 4.44
C MET A 120 -3.50 12.85 4.05
N VAL A 121 -4.20 12.78 2.92
CA VAL A 121 -4.62 11.51 2.31
C VAL A 121 -3.83 11.30 1.03
N GLY A 122 -3.16 10.15 0.93
CA GLY A 122 -2.47 9.72 -0.27
C GLY A 122 -3.47 9.22 -1.31
N SER A 123 -3.26 9.63 -2.57
CA SER A 123 -4.04 9.12 -3.70
C SER A 123 -3.62 7.69 -4.04
N ARG A 124 -4.56 6.85 -4.50
CA ARG A 124 -4.27 5.47 -4.89
C ARG A 124 -5.17 4.99 -6.01
N GLY A 125 -4.65 4.06 -6.80
CA GLY A 125 -5.44 3.29 -7.76
C GLY A 125 -5.78 4.10 -9.00
N SER A 126 -6.90 3.78 -9.65
CA SER A 126 -7.30 4.41 -10.91
C SER A 126 -8.11 5.70 -10.76
N VAL A 127 -8.49 6.11 -9.54
CA VAL A 127 -9.31 7.32 -9.34
C VAL A 127 -8.59 8.59 -9.81
N GLY A 128 -7.26 8.62 -9.76
CA GLY A 128 -6.43 9.71 -10.33
C GLY A 128 -6.51 9.87 -11.84
N SER A 129 -7.20 8.97 -12.55
CA SER A 129 -7.54 9.13 -13.97
C SER A 129 -8.74 10.06 -14.18
N SER A 130 -9.50 10.41 -13.13
CA SER A 130 -10.67 11.29 -13.20
C SER A 130 -10.32 12.72 -12.81
N PHE A 131 -10.60 13.66 -13.73
CA PHE A 131 -10.48 15.09 -13.47
C PHE A 131 -11.55 15.57 -12.48
N VAL A 132 -12.73 14.93 -12.46
CA VAL A 132 -13.75 15.16 -11.42
C VAL A 132 -13.20 14.81 -10.05
N ALA A 133 -12.45 13.71 -9.90
CA ALA A 133 -11.81 13.38 -8.64
C ALA A 133 -10.77 14.43 -8.21
N THR A 134 -10.00 14.98 -9.16
CA THR A 134 -9.06 16.08 -8.89
C THR A 134 -9.80 17.33 -8.40
N MET A 135 -10.87 17.74 -9.09
CA MET A 135 -11.64 18.94 -8.73
C MET A 135 -12.49 18.75 -7.48
N ALA A 136 -12.84 17.52 -7.13
CA ALA A 136 -13.45 17.16 -5.86
C ALA A 136 -12.43 16.95 -4.73
N GLU A 137 -11.13 17.20 -4.96
CA GLU A 137 -10.06 17.04 -3.95
C GLU A 137 -9.95 15.61 -3.38
N ILE A 138 -10.41 14.61 -4.12
CA ILE A 138 -10.29 13.18 -3.77
C ILE A 138 -8.88 12.67 -4.09
N THR A 139 -8.24 13.25 -5.09
CA THR A 139 -6.90 12.88 -5.58
C THR A 139 -6.08 14.12 -5.90
N GLU A 140 -4.78 14.05 -5.62
CA GLU A 140 -3.81 15.09 -6.01
C GLU A 140 -3.34 14.92 -7.46
N VAL A 141 -3.67 13.80 -8.11
CA VAL A 141 -3.27 13.55 -9.50
C VAL A 141 -4.20 14.33 -10.42
N ASN A 142 -3.63 15.21 -11.25
CA ASN A 142 -4.34 15.91 -12.30
C ASN A 142 -4.19 15.19 -13.66
N PRO A 143 -5.24 14.55 -14.21
CA PRO A 143 -5.12 13.73 -15.41
C PRO A 143 -5.13 14.51 -16.72
N LEU A 144 -5.25 15.85 -16.70
CA LEU A 144 -5.24 16.65 -17.92
C LEU A 144 -3.89 16.56 -18.65
N ALA A 145 -3.86 17.02 -19.90
CA ALA A 145 -2.62 17.19 -20.64
C ALA A 145 -1.65 18.12 -19.87
N PRO A 146 -0.32 17.97 -20.01
CA PRO A 146 0.66 18.81 -19.34
C PRO A 146 0.38 20.28 -19.62
N HIS A 147 0.44 21.13 -18.60
CA HIS A 147 0.12 22.54 -18.74
C HIS A 147 0.74 23.40 -17.65
N TYR A 148 0.90 24.68 -17.98
CA TYR A 148 1.08 25.73 -16.98
C TYR A 148 -0.27 26.26 -16.52
N VAL A 149 -0.36 26.65 -15.25
CA VAL A 149 -1.47 27.43 -14.70
C VAL A 149 -0.98 28.46 -13.69
N CYS A 150 -1.59 29.65 -13.68
CA CYS A 150 -1.30 30.72 -12.73
C CYS A 150 -2.43 30.80 -11.69
N ASP A 151 -2.07 30.66 -10.42
CA ASP A 151 -2.93 30.76 -9.25
C ASP A 151 -3.46 32.19 -9.00
N GLN A 152 -2.82 33.22 -9.56
CA GLN A 152 -3.21 34.63 -9.36
C GLN A 152 -4.13 35.20 -10.45
N CYS A 153 -3.89 34.85 -11.71
CA CYS A 153 -4.60 35.45 -12.86
C CYS A 153 -5.24 34.44 -13.81
N HIS A 154 -5.22 33.15 -13.45
CA HIS A 154 -5.82 32.04 -14.21
C HIS A 154 -5.25 31.84 -15.63
N TYR A 155 -4.12 32.48 -15.96
CA TYR A 155 -3.38 32.18 -17.19
C TYR A 155 -3.06 30.69 -17.24
N HIS A 156 -3.29 30.06 -18.38
CA HIS A 156 -3.01 28.66 -18.61
C HIS A 156 -2.43 28.43 -20.00
N HIS A 157 -1.67 27.36 -20.18
CA HIS A 157 -1.15 26.93 -21.48
C HIS A 157 -0.97 25.42 -21.51
N PHE A 158 -1.72 24.74 -22.38
CA PHE A 158 -1.73 23.28 -22.50
C PHE A 158 -0.86 22.78 -23.64
N PHE A 159 -0.16 21.68 -23.40
CA PHE A 159 0.66 20.93 -24.35
C PHE A 159 -0.06 19.64 -24.71
N VAL A 160 -0.69 19.58 -25.88
CA VAL A 160 -1.56 18.47 -26.30
C VAL A 160 -0.96 17.60 -27.40
N ASP A 161 0.16 18.03 -27.98
CA ASP A 161 0.81 17.35 -29.11
C ASP A 161 1.86 16.32 -28.66
N GLY A 162 1.84 15.93 -27.39
CA GLY A 162 2.74 14.93 -26.83
C GLY A 162 4.16 15.44 -26.55
N GLU A 163 4.37 16.76 -26.51
CA GLU A 163 5.69 17.37 -26.29
C GLU A 163 6.26 17.03 -24.91
N TYR A 164 5.38 16.85 -23.92
CA TYR A 164 5.70 16.48 -22.55
C TYR A 164 4.83 15.30 -22.10
N SER A 165 5.39 14.44 -21.25
CA SER A 165 4.67 13.30 -20.66
C SER A 165 3.98 13.66 -19.34
N SER A 166 4.52 14.65 -18.62
CA SER A 166 4.02 15.18 -17.34
C SER A 166 4.25 16.68 -17.27
N GLY A 167 3.33 17.40 -16.63
CA GLY A 167 3.48 18.81 -16.30
C GLY A 167 4.68 19.04 -15.39
N TYR A 168 5.02 18.08 -14.51
CA TYR A 168 6.16 18.23 -13.61
C TYR A 168 7.52 18.24 -14.33
N ASP A 169 7.56 17.82 -15.60
CA ASP A 169 8.75 17.91 -16.45
C ASP A 169 8.90 19.29 -17.11
N LEU A 170 7.88 20.16 -17.01
CA LEU A 170 7.92 21.50 -17.60
C LEU A 170 8.95 22.38 -16.88
N PRO A 171 9.76 23.17 -17.62
CA PRO A 171 10.75 24.05 -17.01
C PRO A 171 10.09 25.14 -16.16
N ASN A 172 10.84 25.68 -15.20
CA ASN A 172 10.37 26.82 -14.40
C ASN A 172 10.07 28.02 -15.32
N LYS A 173 8.88 28.61 -15.20
CA LYS A 173 8.46 29.75 -16.01
C LYS A 173 7.58 30.68 -15.19
N ASN A 174 7.72 31.99 -15.41
CA ASN A 174 6.84 32.99 -14.82
C ASN A 174 5.64 33.26 -15.72
N CYS A 175 4.52 33.62 -15.11
CA CYS A 175 3.30 33.96 -15.80
C CYS A 175 3.54 35.16 -16.73
N PRO A 176 3.20 35.08 -18.03
CA PRO A 176 3.38 36.21 -18.93
C PRO A 176 2.48 37.40 -18.58
N ASN A 177 1.37 37.17 -17.85
CA ASN A 177 0.40 38.19 -17.50
C ASN A 177 0.73 38.92 -16.19
N CYS A 178 1.15 38.19 -15.15
CA CYS A 178 1.36 38.76 -13.80
C CYS A 178 2.72 38.48 -13.16
N GLN A 179 3.63 37.78 -13.88
CA GLN A 179 4.98 37.42 -13.42
C GLN A 179 5.07 36.45 -12.23
N THR A 180 3.95 36.03 -11.64
CA THR A 180 3.94 34.95 -10.64
C THR A 180 4.51 33.65 -11.23
N PRO A 181 5.36 32.90 -10.49
CA PRO A 181 5.79 31.57 -10.92
C PRO A 181 4.59 30.70 -11.29
N LEU A 182 4.64 30.06 -12.46
CA LEU A 182 3.56 29.20 -12.92
C LEU A 182 3.61 27.85 -12.20
N LEU A 183 2.44 27.41 -11.74
CA LEU A 183 2.24 26.01 -11.40
C LEU A 183 2.28 25.18 -12.67
N ARG A 184 2.65 23.91 -12.51
CA ARG A 184 2.79 22.97 -13.61
C ARG A 184 2.08 21.69 -13.24
N GLU A 185 1.17 21.29 -14.09
CA GLU A 185 0.19 20.27 -13.78
C GLU A 185 -0.12 19.42 -15.02
N GLY A 186 -0.85 18.33 -14.81
CA GLY A 186 -1.33 17.47 -15.90
C GLY A 186 -0.40 16.29 -16.19
N GLN A 187 -0.94 15.08 -16.11
CA GLN A 187 -0.21 13.82 -16.20
C GLN A 187 -0.58 13.01 -17.45
N ASN A 188 -1.42 13.59 -18.30
CA ASN A 188 -1.95 13.00 -19.52
C ASN A 188 -2.53 11.59 -19.29
N ILE A 189 -3.61 11.49 -18.52
CA ILE A 189 -4.22 10.22 -18.13
C ILE A 189 -5.66 10.15 -18.67
N PRO A 190 -6.02 9.10 -19.43
CA PRO A 190 -7.37 8.93 -19.95
C PRO A 190 -8.34 8.53 -18.83
N PHE A 191 -9.54 9.12 -18.85
CA PHE A 191 -10.60 8.84 -17.87
C PHE A 191 -11.09 7.39 -17.95
N GLU A 192 -11.06 6.84 -19.15
CA GLU A 192 -11.58 5.52 -19.49
C GLU A 192 -10.83 4.40 -18.78
N THR A 193 -9.59 4.65 -18.31
CA THR A 193 -8.88 3.75 -17.40
C THR A 193 -9.66 3.49 -16.09
N PHE A 194 -10.45 4.47 -15.64
CA PHE A 194 -11.24 4.38 -14.42
C PHE A 194 -12.59 3.68 -14.65
N LEU A 195 -13.43 4.18 -15.56
CA LEU A 195 -14.82 3.73 -15.75
C LEU A 195 -15.10 3.01 -17.07
N GLY A 196 -14.08 2.78 -17.91
CA GLY A 196 -14.30 2.33 -19.28
C GLY A 196 -14.92 3.41 -20.16
N PHE A 197 -15.36 3.01 -21.35
CA PHE A 197 -16.00 3.93 -22.30
C PHE A 197 -17.52 4.04 -22.07
N GLU A 198 -18.16 3.00 -21.54
CA GLU A 198 -19.62 2.92 -21.38
C GLU A 198 -20.06 2.88 -19.91
N GLY A 199 -19.13 3.03 -18.94
CA GLY A 199 -19.45 2.85 -17.52
C GLY A 199 -19.59 1.38 -17.12
N ASP A 200 -19.10 0.47 -17.96
CA ASP A 200 -19.19 -0.98 -17.84
C ASP A 200 -18.27 -1.57 -16.74
N LYS A 201 -17.47 -0.71 -16.11
CA LYS A 201 -16.61 -1.06 -14.99
C LYS A 201 -17.12 -0.41 -13.71
N VAL A 202 -17.36 -1.22 -12.68
CA VAL A 202 -17.64 -0.73 -11.32
C VAL A 202 -16.36 -0.07 -10.77
N PRO A 203 -16.40 1.21 -10.38
CA PRO A 203 -15.26 1.94 -9.85
C PRO A 203 -14.95 1.51 -8.41
N ASP A 204 -13.65 1.40 -8.10
CA ASP A 204 -13.14 1.29 -6.73
C ASP A 204 -12.35 2.57 -6.44
N ILE A 205 -12.72 3.30 -5.38
CA ILE A 205 -12.01 4.52 -4.95
C ILE A 205 -11.12 4.14 -3.77
N ASP A 206 -9.83 3.98 -4.08
CA ASP A 206 -8.80 3.68 -3.10
C ASP A 206 -8.25 4.98 -2.49
N LEU A 207 -8.25 5.07 -1.16
CA LEU A 207 -7.67 6.19 -0.43
C LEU A 207 -6.67 5.69 0.61
N ASN A 208 -5.45 6.22 0.57
CA ASN A 208 -4.41 5.91 1.56
C ASN A 208 -4.46 6.95 2.68
N PHE A 209 -5.09 6.61 3.80
CA PHE A 209 -5.07 7.41 5.02
C PHE A 209 -3.80 7.12 5.83
N SER A 210 -3.42 8.03 6.72
CA SER A 210 -2.42 7.71 7.73
C SER A 210 -2.90 6.52 8.57
N SER A 211 -1.99 5.57 8.85
CA SER A 211 -2.27 4.46 9.76
C SER A 211 -2.75 4.91 11.15
N GLU A 212 -2.42 6.13 11.57
CA GLU A 212 -2.88 6.72 12.84
C GLU A 212 -4.33 7.23 12.78
N PHE A 213 -4.81 7.59 11.59
CA PHE A 213 -6.13 8.17 11.36
C PHE A 213 -7.15 7.18 10.76
N GLN A 214 -6.69 6.03 10.24
CA GLN A 214 -7.51 5.08 9.50
C GLN A 214 -8.78 4.67 10.26
N GLU A 215 -8.67 4.31 11.54
CA GLU A 215 -9.83 3.87 12.35
C GLU A 215 -10.84 5.02 12.58
N GLN A 216 -10.38 6.26 12.63
CA GLN A 216 -11.24 7.46 12.73
C GLN A 216 -11.96 7.71 11.39
N ALA A 217 -11.26 7.55 10.26
CA ALA A 217 -11.87 7.61 8.94
C ALA A 217 -12.91 6.48 8.74
N HIS A 218 -12.65 5.26 9.24
CA HIS A 218 -13.66 4.19 9.27
C HIS A 218 -14.86 4.61 10.12
N ALA A 219 -14.66 5.12 11.34
CA ALA A 219 -15.74 5.52 12.22
C ALA A 219 -16.62 6.63 11.59
N PHE A 220 -16.02 7.57 10.86
CA PHE A 220 -16.74 8.63 10.17
C PHE A 220 -17.73 8.10 9.12
N THR A 221 -17.50 6.92 8.54
CA THR A 221 -18.50 6.28 7.64
C THR A 221 -19.80 5.93 8.36
N LYS A 222 -19.75 5.60 9.66
CA LYS A 222 -20.96 5.38 10.48
C LYS A 222 -21.76 6.67 10.64
N GLU A 223 -21.09 7.82 10.72
CA GLU A 223 -21.76 9.13 10.79
C GLU A 223 -22.40 9.51 9.45
N ILE A 224 -21.77 9.16 8.32
CA ILE A 224 -22.29 9.45 6.98
C ILE A 224 -23.52 8.58 6.65
N PHE A 225 -23.44 7.27 6.90
CA PHE A 225 -24.42 6.30 6.41
C PHE A 225 -25.36 5.73 7.47
N GLY A 226 -24.99 5.81 8.75
CA GLY A 226 -25.66 5.13 9.87
C GLY A 226 -24.87 3.91 10.34
N GLU A 227 -24.87 3.66 11.65
CA GLU A 227 -24.06 2.61 12.28
C GLU A 227 -24.48 1.19 11.86
N ASP A 228 -25.75 0.97 11.55
CA ASP A 228 -26.31 -0.30 11.06
C ASP A 228 -26.17 -0.49 9.54
N LYS A 229 -25.66 0.52 8.83
CA LYS A 229 -25.52 0.52 7.36
C LYS A 229 -24.09 0.35 6.88
N VAL A 230 -23.13 0.21 7.79
CA VAL A 230 -21.73 -0.02 7.44
C VAL A 230 -21.14 -1.20 8.20
N LEU A 231 -20.44 -2.07 7.48
CA LEU A 231 -19.70 -3.19 8.06
C LEU A 231 -18.27 -3.19 7.53
N ARG A 232 -17.33 -3.74 8.30
CA ARG A 232 -16.00 -4.04 7.74
C ARG A 232 -16.10 -5.30 6.89
N ALA A 233 -15.44 -5.35 5.74
CA ALA A 233 -15.43 -6.57 4.94
C ALA A 233 -14.75 -7.71 5.74
N GLY A 234 -15.41 -8.87 5.84
CA GLY A 234 -14.86 -10.05 6.49
C GLY A 234 -13.82 -10.78 5.63
N THR A 235 -12.93 -11.52 6.27
CA THR A 235 -11.96 -12.39 5.60
C THR A 235 -11.99 -13.80 6.19
N ILE A 236 -11.69 -14.81 5.36
CA ILE A 236 -11.61 -16.21 5.74
C ILE A 236 -10.16 -16.66 5.70
N GLY A 237 -9.57 -16.85 6.88
CA GLY A 237 -8.21 -17.37 7.00
C GLY A 237 -8.18 -18.87 6.73
N THR A 238 -7.50 -19.31 5.67
CA THR A 238 -7.35 -20.72 5.31
C THR A 238 -5.95 -21.25 5.67
N ILE A 239 -5.80 -22.57 5.73
CA ILE A 239 -4.49 -23.20 5.88
C ILE A 239 -3.72 -23.06 4.55
N ALA A 240 -2.64 -22.26 4.58
CA ALA A 240 -1.68 -22.13 3.48
C ALA A 240 -0.52 -23.14 3.61
N ASP A 241 0.24 -23.35 2.53
CA ASP A 241 1.30 -24.38 2.41
C ASP A 241 2.24 -24.46 3.61
N LYS A 242 2.79 -23.33 4.08
CA LYS A 242 3.73 -23.31 5.21
C LYS A 242 3.09 -23.83 6.50
N THR A 243 1.82 -23.47 6.74
CA THR A 243 1.09 -23.92 7.93
C THR A 243 0.73 -25.40 7.80
N ALA A 244 0.26 -25.83 6.63
CA ALA A 244 -0.02 -27.24 6.36
C ALA A 244 1.23 -28.11 6.55
N PHE A 245 2.39 -27.67 6.03
CA PHE A 245 3.66 -28.37 6.21
C PHE A 245 4.04 -28.47 7.69
N GLY A 246 3.84 -27.38 8.45
CA GLY A 246 4.04 -27.36 9.90
C GLY A 246 3.15 -28.37 10.62
N HIS A 247 1.85 -28.42 10.30
CA HIS A 247 0.91 -29.40 10.88
C HIS A 247 1.30 -30.84 10.54
N VAL A 248 1.64 -31.13 9.28
CA VAL A 248 2.05 -32.48 8.84
C VAL A 248 3.35 -32.88 9.55
N SER A 249 4.30 -31.97 9.69
CA SER A 249 5.57 -32.23 10.38
C SER A 249 5.34 -32.49 11.87
N GLY A 250 4.56 -31.64 12.54
CA GLY A 250 4.18 -31.82 13.94
C GLY A 250 3.44 -33.14 14.18
N TYR A 251 2.54 -33.54 13.27
CA TYR A 251 1.85 -34.84 13.35
C TYR A 251 2.84 -36.01 13.38
N PHE A 252 3.85 -36.02 12.52
CA PHE A 252 4.86 -37.08 12.48
C PHE A 252 5.85 -37.02 13.65
N GLU A 253 6.09 -35.83 14.22
CA GLU A 253 6.88 -35.68 15.46
C GLU A 253 6.13 -36.26 16.67
N GLU A 254 4.81 -36.02 16.75
CA GLU A 254 3.94 -36.57 17.80
C GLU A 254 3.66 -38.07 17.62
N HIS A 255 3.73 -38.58 16.38
CA HIS A 255 3.51 -39.99 16.04
C HIS A 255 4.74 -40.61 15.34
N PRO A 256 5.85 -40.84 16.05
CA PRO A 256 7.06 -41.40 15.45
C PRO A 256 6.86 -42.79 14.81
N ASP A 257 5.85 -43.55 15.26
CA ASP A 257 5.46 -44.85 14.70
C ASP A 257 4.88 -44.76 13.29
N LYS A 258 4.37 -43.58 12.89
CA LYS A 258 3.81 -43.30 11.57
C LYS A 258 4.76 -42.54 10.67
N GLN A 259 5.99 -42.28 11.13
CA GLN A 259 6.95 -41.45 10.42
C GLN A 259 7.29 -42.04 9.05
N THR A 260 7.36 -41.16 8.04
CA THR A 260 7.76 -41.53 6.68
C THR A 260 9.01 -40.77 6.26
N SER A 261 9.93 -41.46 5.60
CA SER A 261 11.11 -40.85 4.95
C SER A 261 10.79 -40.26 3.57
N HIS A 262 9.59 -40.52 3.03
CA HIS A 262 9.21 -40.07 1.68
C HIS A 262 8.70 -38.64 1.71
N SER A 263 9.54 -37.69 1.27
CA SER A 263 9.19 -36.28 1.13
C SER A 263 7.94 -36.06 0.26
N ALA A 264 7.79 -36.82 -0.83
CA ALA A 264 6.63 -36.74 -1.71
C ALA A 264 5.30 -37.04 -1.00
N TYR A 265 5.29 -37.96 -0.02
CA TYR A 265 4.07 -38.26 0.73
C TYR A 265 3.73 -37.15 1.72
N LYS A 266 4.74 -36.52 2.35
CA LYS A 266 4.53 -35.32 3.19
C LYS A 266 3.98 -34.16 2.38
N GLU A 267 4.48 -33.98 1.15
CA GLU A 267 3.96 -32.98 0.23
C GLU A 267 2.50 -33.26 -0.15
N TYR A 268 2.17 -34.50 -0.50
CA TYR A 268 0.78 -34.92 -0.77
C TYR A 268 -0.17 -34.59 0.39
N LEU A 269 0.21 -34.92 1.63
CA LEU A 269 -0.59 -34.60 2.83
C LEU A 269 -0.69 -33.09 3.07
N THR A 270 0.38 -32.35 2.79
CA THR A 270 0.42 -30.89 2.90
C THR A 270 -0.60 -30.28 1.95
N GLN A 271 -0.56 -30.64 0.67
CA GLN A 271 -1.53 -30.19 -0.35
C GLN A 271 -2.96 -30.61 -0.02
N GLY A 272 -3.18 -31.82 0.51
CA GLY A 272 -4.50 -32.27 0.93
C GLY A 272 -5.09 -31.53 2.14
N SER A 273 -4.28 -30.72 2.84
CA SER A 273 -4.70 -29.96 4.03
C SER A 273 -4.89 -28.46 3.75
N THR A 274 -4.51 -27.97 2.56
CA THR A 274 -4.61 -26.55 2.23
C THR A 274 -6.05 -26.14 1.89
N GLY A 275 -6.34 -24.85 2.00
CA GLY A 275 -7.66 -24.28 1.70
C GLY A 275 -8.72 -24.52 2.79
N VAL A 276 -8.48 -25.42 3.75
CA VAL A 276 -9.37 -25.61 4.90
C VAL A 276 -9.45 -24.32 5.72
N LYS A 277 -10.67 -23.87 6.04
CA LYS A 277 -10.92 -22.71 6.91
C LYS A 277 -10.31 -22.96 8.30
N ARG A 278 -9.54 -21.99 8.79
CA ARG A 278 -8.91 -21.99 10.11
C ARG A 278 -9.42 -20.86 11.01
N SER A 279 -9.65 -19.68 10.46
CA SER A 279 -10.07 -18.50 11.22
C SER A 279 -10.92 -17.54 10.37
N THR A 280 -11.43 -16.49 11.02
CA THR A 280 -12.05 -15.33 10.35
C THR A 280 -11.33 -14.07 10.79
N GLY A 281 -11.33 -13.04 9.95
CA GLY A 281 -10.63 -11.79 10.20
C GLY A 281 -11.34 -10.59 9.58
N GLN A 282 -10.60 -9.48 9.47
CA GLN A 282 -11.08 -8.22 8.90
C GLN A 282 -10.28 -7.89 7.64
N HIS A 283 -10.94 -7.28 6.65
CA HIS A 283 -10.25 -6.66 5.52
C HIS A 283 -9.43 -5.46 6.02
N PRO A 284 -8.23 -5.22 5.48
CA PRO A 284 -7.34 -4.15 5.95
C PRO A 284 -7.95 -2.75 5.95
N GLY A 285 -8.91 -2.46 5.07
CA GLY A 285 -9.58 -1.14 5.06
C GLY A 285 -10.90 -1.05 4.32
N GLY A 286 -11.49 -2.20 3.94
CA GLY A 286 -12.70 -2.23 3.11
C GLY A 286 -13.93 -2.08 3.98
N ILE A 287 -14.68 -1.00 3.77
CA ILE A 287 -15.97 -0.76 4.42
C ILE A 287 -17.08 -1.04 3.40
N ILE A 288 -17.96 -1.96 3.74
CA ILE A 288 -19.15 -2.31 2.96
C ILE A 288 -20.28 -1.39 3.38
N VAL A 289 -20.89 -0.72 2.39
CA VAL A 289 -22.01 0.18 2.61
C VAL A 289 -23.29 -0.49 2.15
N ILE A 290 -24.22 -0.70 3.09
CA ILE A 290 -25.54 -1.25 2.82
C ILE A 290 -26.48 -0.10 2.44
N PRO A 291 -27.15 -0.17 1.28
CA PRO A 291 -28.13 0.83 0.87
C PRO A 291 -29.21 1.07 1.92
N GLN A 292 -29.66 2.32 2.06
CA GLN A 292 -30.58 2.70 3.13
C GLN A 292 -31.92 1.95 3.05
N ASP A 293 -32.38 1.61 1.85
CA ASP A 293 -33.60 0.86 1.56
C ASP A 293 -33.46 -0.67 1.64
N LYS A 294 -32.26 -1.18 1.98
CA LYS A 294 -31.94 -2.61 2.09
C LYS A 294 -31.52 -3.01 3.51
N ASP A 295 -31.61 -4.30 3.79
CA ASP A 295 -31.06 -4.92 4.99
C ASP A 295 -29.74 -5.64 4.67
N VAL A 296 -28.81 -5.72 5.62
CA VAL A 296 -27.56 -6.48 5.44
C VAL A 296 -27.83 -7.94 5.07
N PHE A 297 -28.91 -8.53 5.61
CA PHE A 297 -29.31 -9.91 5.36
C PHE A 297 -29.77 -10.16 3.92
N ASP A 298 -30.04 -9.11 3.13
CA ASP A 298 -30.30 -9.25 1.69
C ASP A 298 -29.04 -9.68 0.90
N PHE A 299 -27.86 -9.53 1.51
CA PHE A 299 -26.57 -9.77 0.86
C PHE A 299 -25.72 -10.81 1.59
N THR A 300 -25.65 -10.72 2.93
CA THR A 300 -24.74 -11.54 3.71
C THR A 300 -25.16 -11.60 5.18
N PRO A 301 -24.94 -12.72 5.88
CA PRO A 301 -24.90 -12.69 7.35
C PRO A 301 -23.75 -11.78 7.83
N TYR A 302 -23.76 -11.40 9.10
CA TYR A 302 -22.63 -10.71 9.74
C TYR A 302 -22.18 -11.45 10.99
N GLN A 303 -20.96 -11.16 11.42
CA GLN A 303 -20.35 -11.76 12.61
C GLN A 303 -19.31 -10.83 13.22
N TYR A 304 -18.77 -11.21 14.37
CA TYR A 304 -17.53 -10.62 14.87
C TYR A 304 -16.30 -11.25 14.20
N PRO A 305 -15.27 -10.45 13.91
CA PRO A 305 -14.00 -10.97 13.42
C PRO A 305 -13.34 -11.83 14.49
N ALA A 306 -12.86 -13.01 14.10
CA ALA A 306 -12.29 -14.01 15.01
C ALA A 306 -13.21 -14.38 16.21
N ASN A 307 -14.53 -14.14 16.09
CA ASN A 307 -15.50 -14.29 17.17
C ASN A 307 -15.17 -13.46 18.43
N ASN A 308 -14.47 -12.33 18.29
CA ASN A 308 -14.20 -11.43 19.42
C ASN A 308 -15.40 -10.51 19.68
N PRO A 309 -16.16 -10.70 20.78
CA PRO A 309 -17.35 -9.87 21.06
C PRO A 309 -17.01 -8.42 21.42
N ASP A 310 -15.76 -8.13 21.77
CA ASP A 310 -15.29 -6.79 22.13
C ASP A 310 -14.78 -5.98 20.91
N ALA A 311 -14.89 -6.52 19.70
CA ALA A 311 -14.47 -5.82 18.50
C ALA A 311 -15.40 -4.63 18.19
N THR A 312 -14.81 -3.50 17.80
CA THR A 312 -15.53 -2.24 17.48
C THR A 312 -16.35 -2.30 16.19
N TRP A 313 -16.08 -3.29 15.35
CA TRP A 313 -16.71 -3.48 14.05
C TRP A 313 -17.28 -4.89 13.91
N LEU A 314 -18.49 -4.95 13.36
CA LEU A 314 -19.02 -6.17 12.76
C LEU A 314 -18.41 -6.37 11.36
N THR A 315 -18.27 -7.62 10.97
CA THR A 315 -17.79 -8.02 9.65
C THR A 315 -18.85 -8.76 8.85
N THR A 316 -18.85 -8.59 7.54
CA THR A 316 -19.59 -9.49 6.64
C THR A 316 -19.15 -10.93 6.83
N HIS A 317 -20.07 -11.90 6.72
CA HIS A 317 -19.74 -13.31 6.82
C HIS A 317 -19.13 -13.83 5.52
N PHE A 318 -19.68 -13.36 4.39
CA PHE A 318 -19.06 -13.56 3.09
C PHE A 318 -17.87 -12.63 2.90
N GLU A 319 -16.88 -13.08 2.13
CA GLU A 319 -15.79 -12.20 1.72
C GLU A 319 -16.31 -11.22 0.67
N PHE A 320 -15.66 -10.07 0.52
CA PHE A 320 -16.13 -9.05 -0.44
C PHE A 320 -16.24 -9.60 -1.87
N ASN A 321 -15.34 -10.51 -2.27
CA ASN A 321 -15.37 -11.12 -3.61
C ASN A 321 -16.70 -11.83 -3.92
N ASP A 322 -17.37 -12.39 -2.91
CA ASP A 322 -18.64 -13.08 -3.09
C ASP A 322 -19.78 -12.09 -3.37
N ILE A 323 -19.68 -10.85 -2.87
CA ILE A 323 -20.73 -9.82 -2.94
C ILE A 323 -20.32 -8.56 -3.73
N HIS A 324 -19.24 -8.64 -4.52
CA HIS A 324 -18.60 -7.48 -5.13
C HIS A 324 -19.47 -6.75 -6.17
N ASP A 325 -20.39 -7.49 -6.81
CA ASP A 325 -21.33 -6.96 -7.80
C ASP A 325 -22.61 -6.41 -7.16
N ASN A 326 -22.76 -6.51 -5.83
CA ASN A 326 -24.03 -6.25 -5.16
C ASN A 326 -24.05 -4.98 -4.32
N VAL A 327 -22.92 -4.67 -3.68
CA VAL A 327 -22.80 -3.56 -2.74
C VAL A 327 -21.50 -2.81 -2.97
N LEU A 328 -21.51 -1.51 -2.68
CA LEU A 328 -20.31 -0.69 -2.82
C LEU A 328 -19.37 -0.91 -1.63
N LYS A 329 -18.07 -0.89 -1.93
CA LYS A 329 -16.97 -0.93 -0.97
C LYS A 329 -16.22 0.39 -1.03
N LEU A 330 -15.92 0.95 0.14
CA LEU A 330 -14.98 2.05 0.31
C LEU A 330 -13.66 1.49 0.84
N ASP A 331 -12.60 1.57 0.05
CA ASP A 331 -11.25 1.14 0.48
C ASP A 331 -10.51 2.29 1.18
N ILE A 332 -10.74 2.37 2.49
CA ILE A 332 -10.12 3.31 3.43
C ILE A 332 -8.90 2.61 4.03
N LEU A 333 -7.77 2.69 3.31
CA LEU A 333 -6.57 1.92 3.61
C LEU A 333 -5.60 2.71 4.48
N GLY A 334 -5.01 2.07 5.48
CA GLY A 334 -3.91 2.62 6.26
C GLY A 334 -2.61 2.49 5.48
N HIS A 335 -1.87 3.59 5.33
CA HIS A 335 -0.61 3.62 4.63
C HIS A 335 0.43 4.41 5.43
N VAL A 336 1.70 4.00 5.30
CA VAL A 336 2.82 4.62 6.03
C VAL A 336 3.15 5.99 5.45
N ASP A 337 3.01 6.19 4.14
CA ASP A 337 3.44 7.44 3.52
C ASP A 337 2.74 8.71 4.04
N PRO A 338 1.40 8.75 4.21
CA PRO A 338 0.76 9.91 4.84
C PRO A 338 1.20 10.11 6.29
N THR A 339 1.46 9.04 7.04
CA THR A 339 2.04 9.12 8.39
C THR A 339 3.44 9.72 8.36
N ALA A 340 4.27 9.33 7.38
CA ALA A 340 5.60 9.88 7.17
C ALA A 340 5.54 11.37 6.80
N MET A 341 4.60 11.78 5.94
CA MET A 341 4.36 13.19 5.62
C MET A 341 3.98 13.98 6.87
N LYS A 342 3.09 13.44 7.72
CA LYS A 342 2.70 14.10 8.96
C LYS A 342 3.86 14.26 9.93
N TYR A 343 4.68 13.21 10.07
CA TYR A 343 5.91 13.28 10.85
C TYR A 343 6.84 14.38 10.31
N LEU A 344 7.07 14.40 8.99
CA LEU A 344 8.00 15.34 8.35
C LEU A 344 7.52 16.79 8.50
N GLU A 345 6.23 17.04 8.29
CA GLU A 345 5.59 18.33 8.54
C GLU A 345 5.78 18.76 10.00
N ARG A 346 5.44 17.89 10.96
CA ARG A 346 5.53 18.18 12.40
C ARG A 346 6.97 18.51 12.83
N VAL A 347 7.95 17.77 12.32
CA VAL A 347 9.36 17.91 12.72
C VAL A 347 10.04 19.09 12.02
N THR A 348 9.63 19.45 10.81
CA THR A 348 10.32 20.49 10.00
C THR A 348 9.55 21.80 9.86
N GLY A 349 8.24 21.79 10.09
CA GLY A 349 7.33 22.90 9.80
C GLY A 349 7.06 23.14 8.31
N VAL A 350 7.53 22.26 7.42
CA VAL A 350 7.34 22.39 5.97
C VAL A 350 6.08 21.62 5.56
N ASP A 351 5.13 22.30 4.90
CA ASP A 351 3.97 21.64 4.28
C ASP A 351 4.43 20.83 3.06
N PRO A 352 4.25 19.49 3.05
CA PRO A 352 4.64 18.66 1.92
C PRO A 352 3.94 19.01 0.59
N LYS A 353 2.80 19.70 0.62
CA LYS A 353 2.08 20.13 -0.60
C LYS A 353 2.80 21.25 -1.35
N GLU A 354 3.60 22.05 -0.65
CA GLU A 354 4.34 23.18 -1.22
C GLU A 354 5.70 22.75 -1.83
N ILE A 355 6.05 21.46 -1.75
CA ILE A 355 7.31 20.94 -2.30
C ILE A 355 7.23 20.93 -3.84
N PRO A 356 8.20 21.57 -4.54
CA PRO A 356 8.24 21.55 -5.99
C PRO A 356 8.61 20.17 -6.54
N MET A 357 7.88 19.67 -7.54
CA MET A 357 8.08 18.34 -8.14
C MET A 357 9.22 18.25 -9.17
N ASN A 358 10.04 19.30 -9.30
CA ASN A 358 11.09 19.41 -10.31
C ASN A 358 12.42 19.98 -9.76
N ASP A 359 12.61 19.96 -8.44
CA ASP A 359 13.87 20.33 -7.81
C ASP A 359 15.03 19.48 -8.36
N GLU A 360 15.98 20.13 -9.03
CA GLU A 360 17.08 19.45 -9.74
C GLU A 360 17.93 18.60 -8.78
N LEU A 361 18.18 19.12 -7.56
CA LEU A 361 18.98 18.43 -6.57
C LEU A 361 18.26 17.18 -6.05
N THR A 362 16.96 17.26 -5.79
CA THR A 362 16.12 16.11 -5.43
C THR A 362 16.06 15.08 -6.56
N MET A 363 15.85 15.51 -7.80
CA MET A 363 15.80 14.60 -8.96
C MET A 363 17.12 13.85 -9.17
N SER A 364 18.25 14.50 -8.88
CA SER A 364 19.58 13.88 -9.02
C SER A 364 19.79 12.66 -8.12
N LEU A 365 19.05 12.54 -7.01
CA LEU A 365 19.12 11.36 -6.12
C LEU A 365 18.78 10.05 -6.84
N PHE A 366 17.93 10.10 -7.86
CA PHE A 366 17.51 8.90 -8.58
C PHE A 366 18.56 8.41 -9.58
N SER A 367 19.67 9.14 -9.75
CA SER A 367 20.73 8.82 -10.73
C SER A 367 22.16 8.94 -10.20
N SER A 368 22.36 9.58 -9.04
CA SER A 368 23.67 9.81 -8.41
C SER A 368 23.55 9.93 -6.89
N THR A 369 24.68 9.82 -6.19
CA THR A 369 24.81 10.13 -4.75
C THR A 369 25.32 11.54 -4.46
N ASP A 370 25.66 12.33 -5.49
CA ASP A 370 26.28 13.65 -5.34
C ASP A 370 25.52 14.59 -4.40
N ALA A 371 24.18 14.63 -4.52
CA ALA A 371 23.32 15.46 -3.67
C ALA A 371 23.37 15.10 -2.18
N LEU A 372 23.81 13.89 -1.85
CA LEU A 372 23.96 13.44 -0.47
C LEU A 372 25.29 13.88 0.16
N MET A 373 26.29 14.22 -0.65
CA MET A 373 27.64 14.61 -0.20
C MET A 373 28.31 13.53 0.66
N ILE A 374 28.24 12.26 0.24
CA ILE A 374 28.83 11.10 0.94
C ILE A 374 30.20 10.70 0.37
N ASP A 375 30.98 9.95 1.16
CA ASP A 375 32.20 9.29 0.65
C ASP A 375 31.83 8.07 -0.22
N GLU A 376 31.84 8.26 -1.54
CA GLU A 376 31.48 7.23 -2.53
C GLU A 376 32.32 5.95 -2.42
N ARG A 377 33.55 6.01 -1.89
CA ARG A 377 34.41 4.82 -1.71
C ARG A 377 33.84 3.83 -0.71
N ARG A 378 32.92 4.30 0.14
CA ARG A 378 32.27 3.55 1.21
C ARG A 378 30.77 3.38 0.98
N ALA A 379 30.21 4.07 -0.01
CA ALA A 379 28.81 3.94 -0.37
C ALA A 379 28.52 2.55 -0.94
N LEU A 380 27.33 2.03 -0.63
CA LEU A 380 26.87 0.75 -1.18
C LEU A 380 26.19 0.91 -2.54
N ASP A 381 25.58 2.07 -2.78
CA ASP A 381 24.77 2.39 -3.94
C ASP A 381 25.41 3.48 -4.80
N LYS A 382 25.03 3.52 -6.09
CA LYS A 382 25.44 4.55 -7.04
C LYS A 382 24.43 5.69 -7.17
N ASN A 383 23.23 5.50 -6.62
CA ASN A 383 22.16 6.48 -6.53
C ASN A 383 21.76 6.70 -5.08
N GLY A 384 21.13 7.83 -4.80
CA GLY A 384 20.68 8.22 -3.47
C GLY A 384 19.27 7.75 -3.11
N ALA A 385 18.75 6.67 -3.71
CA ALA A 385 17.36 6.25 -3.50
C ALA A 385 17.13 5.37 -2.26
N VAL A 386 18.17 4.90 -1.56
CA VAL A 386 18.02 4.03 -0.38
C VAL A 386 17.08 4.63 0.68
N GLY A 387 16.14 3.82 1.17
CA GLY A 387 15.14 4.25 2.15
C GLY A 387 14.02 5.15 1.62
N LEU A 388 14.00 5.50 0.32
CA LEU A 388 12.84 6.15 -0.30
C LEU A 388 11.72 5.13 -0.53
N PRO A 389 10.44 5.48 -0.31
CA PRO A 389 9.33 4.61 -0.70
C PRO A 389 9.35 4.42 -2.22
N GLU A 390 8.88 3.27 -2.68
CA GLU A 390 9.00 2.77 -4.07
C GLU A 390 10.43 2.50 -4.54
N PHE A 391 11.32 3.48 -4.43
CA PHE A 391 12.61 3.50 -5.09
C PHE A 391 13.75 2.87 -4.29
N GLY A 392 13.60 2.72 -2.98
CA GLY A 392 14.68 2.31 -2.08
C GLY A 392 14.99 0.82 -2.05
N THR A 393 14.19 -0.03 -2.72
CA THR A 393 14.48 -1.47 -2.77
C THR A 393 15.71 -1.75 -3.64
N SER A 394 16.46 -2.81 -3.34
CA SER A 394 17.63 -3.21 -4.13
C SER A 394 17.28 -3.49 -5.60
N PHE A 395 16.08 -4.00 -5.87
CA PHE A 395 15.58 -4.22 -7.22
C PHE A 395 15.38 -2.90 -7.97
N VAL A 396 14.70 -1.92 -7.37
CA VAL A 396 14.42 -0.64 -8.02
C VAL A 396 15.67 0.22 -8.14
N ARG A 397 16.55 0.23 -7.13
CA ARG A 397 17.86 0.90 -7.23
C ARG A 397 18.69 0.38 -8.40
N LYS A 398 18.58 -0.90 -8.76
CA LYS A 398 19.25 -1.43 -9.96
C LYS A 398 18.62 -0.91 -11.25
N ILE A 399 17.29 -0.82 -11.32
CA ILE A 399 16.59 -0.22 -12.47
C ILE A 399 17.03 1.24 -12.63
N LEU A 400 17.15 1.98 -11.53
CA LEU A 400 17.66 3.36 -11.54
C LEU A 400 19.09 3.45 -12.08
N ASP A 401 19.99 2.56 -11.66
CA ASP A 401 21.36 2.50 -12.17
C ASP A 401 21.42 2.23 -13.69
N ASP A 402 20.53 1.37 -14.18
CA ASP A 402 20.45 0.97 -15.58
C ASP A 402 19.80 2.06 -16.46
N THR A 403 18.88 2.85 -15.91
CA THR A 403 18.04 3.81 -16.67
C THR A 403 18.43 5.28 -16.50
N LYS A 404 19.02 5.65 -15.35
CA LYS A 404 19.46 7.02 -15.00
C LYS A 404 18.39 8.09 -15.30
N PRO A 405 17.23 8.04 -14.65
CA PRO A 405 16.13 8.97 -14.92
C PRO A 405 16.53 10.43 -14.67
N THR A 406 15.99 11.33 -15.49
CA THR A 406 16.26 12.77 -15.40
C THR A 406 15.00 13.61 -15.25
N MET A 407 13.83 13.03 -15.53
CA MET A 407 12.53 13.68 -15.46
C MET A 407 11.59 12.95 -14.49
N PHE A 408 10.56 13.64 -14.00
CA PHE A 408 9.54 13.03 -13.13
C PHE A 408 8.79 11.92 -13.88
N SER A 409 8.48 12.11 -15.17
CA SER A 409 7.84 11.06 -15.96
C SER A 409 8.69 9.80 -16.11
N ASP A 410 10.02 9.89 -16.03
CA ASP A 410 10.89 8.70 -15.99
C ASP A 410 10.68 7.91 -14.69
N LEU A 411 10.52 8.60 -13.55
CA LEU A 411 10.21 7.96 -12.27
C LEU A 411 8.86 7.23 -12.32
N VAL A 412 7.86 7.82 -12.97
CA VAL A 412 6.55 7.19 -13.20
C VAL A 412 6.71 5.91 -14.03
N ARG A 413 7.52 5.94 -15.08
CA ARG A 413 7.83 4.75 -15.89
C ARG A 413 8.51 3.67 -15.06
N ILE A 414 9.52 4.03 -14.28
CA ILE A 414 10.25 3.10 -13.41
C ILE A 414 9.32 2.51 -12.33
N SER A 415 8.43 3.32 -11.76
CA SER A 415 7.40 2.85 -10.82
C SER A 415 6.52 1.79 -11.48
N GLY A 416 6.03 2.03 -12.69
CA GLY A 416 5.28 1.01 -13.45
C GLY A 416 6.10 -0.27 -13.74
N LEU A 417 7.35 -0.11 -14.19
CA LEU A 417 8.23 -1.23 -14.57
C LEU A 417 8.69 -2.09 -13.39
N SER A 418 8.80 -1.49 -12.21
CA SER A 418 9.24 -2.17 -10.99
C SER A 418 8.14 -2.99 -10.31
N HIS A 419 6.88 -2.82 -10.72
CA HIS A 419 5.74 -3.44 -10.09
C HIS A 419 5.05 -4.43 -11.03
N GLY A 420 5.28 -5.72 -10.78
CA GLY A 420 4.64 -6.81 -11.51
C GLY A 420 5.66 -7.83 -12.02
N THR A 421 5.27 -9.11 -11.93
CA THR A 421 6.07 -10.20 -12.50
C THR A 421 6.12 -10.08 -14.02
N ASP A 422 7.30 -10.32 -14.60
CA ASP A 422 7.58 -10.30 -16.04
C ASP A 422 7.33 -8.93 -16.73
N VAL A 423 7.37 -7.82 -15.98
CA VAL A 423 7.33 -6.45 -16.53
C VAL A 423 8.74 -5.98 -16.89
N TRP A 424 9.67 -6.00 -15.92
CA TRP A 424 11.07 -5.64 -16.15
C TRP A 424 11.93 -6.83 -16.58
N LEU A 425 12.14 -7.79 -15.67
CA LEU A 425 13.02 -8.95 -15.90
C LEU A 425 12.48 -9.84 -17.02
N GLY A 426 13.30 -10.14 -18.02
CA GLY A 426 12.92 -10.97 -19.17
C GLY A 426 11.98 -10.28 -20.16
N ASN A 427 11.78 -8.96 -20.01
CA ASN A 427 10.89 -8.17 -20.84
C ASN A 427 11.48 -6.77 -21.10
N ALA A 428 11.03 -5.70 -20.42
CA ALA A 428 11.48 -4.33 -20.69
C ALA A 428 13.00 -4.15 -20.56
N SER A 429 13.67 -4.88 -19.65
CA SER A 429 15.13 -4.81 -19.51
C SER A 429 15.85 -5.28 -20.77
N GLU A 430 15.32 -6.32 -21.44
CA GLU A 430 15.90 -6.86 -22.69
C GLU A 430 15.63 -5.92 -23.85
N LEU A 431 14.43 -5.33 -23.92
CA LEU A 431 14.07 -4.34 -24.93
C LEU A 431 15.00 -3.12 -24.86
N ILE A 432 15.22 -2.57 -23.67
CA ILE A 432 16.15 -1.44 -23.46
C ILE A 432 17.58 -1.84 -23.82
N SER A 433 18.01 -3.03 -23.40
CA SER A 433 19.34 -3.56 -23.75
C SER A 433 19.51 -3.77 -25.26
N SER A 434 18.42 -4.02 -25.99
CA SER A 434 18.42 -4.16 -27.45
C SER A 434 18.32 -2.83 -28.21
N GLY A 435 18.25 -1.71 -27.49
CA GLY A 435 18.28 -0.36 -28.05
C GLY A 435 16.95 0.40 -28.03
N GLN A 436 15.88 -0.15 -27.43
CA GLN A 436 14.65 0.61 -27.17
C GLN A 436 14.91 1.68 -26.10
N MET A 437 14.24 2.83 -26.21
CA MET A 437 14.32 3.85 -25.17
C MET A 437 13.35 3.55 -24.03
N LEU A 438 13.64 4.04 -22.83
CA LEU A 438 12.74 3.90 -21.67
C LEU A 438 11.33 4.44 -21.95
N GLN A 439 11.24 5.47 -22.79
CA GLN A 439 9.97 6.09 -23.15
C GLN A 439 9.10 5.25 -24.10
N ASP A 440 9.69 4.26 -24.78
CA ASP A 440 8.99 3.44 -25.78
C ASP A 440 8.48 2.11 -25.19
N VAL A 441 8.89 1.74 -23.97
CA VAL A 441 8.49 0.48 -23.35
C VAL A 441 7.19 0.61 -22.54
N ILE A 442 6.39 -0.46 -22.54
CA ILE A 442 5.13 -0.54 -21.78
C ILE A 442 5.43 -0.46 -20.28
N CYS A 443 5.03 0.64 -19.63
CA CYS A 443 5.27 0.84 -18.20
C CYS A 443 3.98 0.91 -17.39
N CYS A 444 2.91 1.46 -17.94
CA CYS A 444 1.60 1.54 -17.34
C CYS A 444 0.55 0.96 -18.29
N ARG A 445 -0.57 0.49 -17.74
CA ARG A 445 -1.64 -0.07 -18.57
C ARG A 445 -2.25 0.98 -19.50
N ASP A 446 -2.33 2.22 -19.05
CA ASP A 446 -2.86 3.35 -19.81
C ASP A 446 -2.14 3.50 -21.16
N ASP A 447 -0.81 3.29 -21.16
CA ASP A 447 0.04 3.38 -22.35
C ASP A 447 -0.45 2.41 -23.44
N ILE A 448 -0.82 1.18 -23.06
CA ILE A 448 -1.37 0.17 -23.98
C ILE A 448 -2.61 0.69 -24.69
N MET A 449 -3.55 1.24 -23.94
CA MET A 449 -4.78 1.76 -24.54
C MET A 449 -4.48 2.95 -25.45
N THR A 450 -3.68 3.91 -24.99
CA THR A 450 -3.42 5.14 -25.74
C THR A 450 -2.58 4.90 -26.98
N GLU A 451 -1.56 4.05 -26.91
CA GLU A 451 -0.68 3.73 -28.03
C GLU A 451 -1.40 2.92 -29.09
N LEU A 452 -2.20 1.92 -28.73
CA LEU A 452 -2.99 1.17 -29.70
C LEU A 452 -4.01 2.05 -30.41
N ILE A 453 -4.65 3.00 -29.71
CA ILE A 453 -5.53 3.99 -30.34
C ILE A 453 -4.75 4.89 -31.30
N GLN A 454 -3.56 5.35 -30.91
CA GLN A 454 -2.70 6.16 -31.78
C GLN A 454 -2.24 5.38 -33.03
N MET A 455 -2.03 4.07 -32.90
CA MET A 455 -1.73 3.16 -34.01
C MET A 455 -2.97 2.80 -34.85
N GLY A 456 -4.17 3.29 -34.49
CA GLY A 456 -5.38 3.14 -35.29
C GLY A 456 -6.32 1.99 -34.89
N LEU A 457 -6.07 1.31 -33.76
CA LEU A 457 -7.02 0.32 -33.23
C LEU A 457 -8.26 1.00 -32.64
N ASP A 458 -9.39 0.29 -32.74
CA ASP A 458 -10.65 0.69 -32.11
C ASP A 458 -10.50 0.85 -30.59
N SER A 459 -11.06 1.92 -30.04
CA SER A 459 -10.88 2.28 -28.63
C SER A 459 -11.42 1.24 -27.66
N LYS A 460 -12.51 0.52 -28.00
CA LYS A 460 -13.05 -0.55 -27.15
C LYS A 460 -12.14 -1.78 -27.18
N ILE A 461 -11.60 -2.13 -28.35
CA ILE A 461 -10.63 -3.21 -28.48
C ILE A 461 -9.36 -2.88 -27.68
N SER A 462 -8.82 -1.66 -27.82
CA SER A 462 -7.64 -1.19 -27.09
C SER A 462 -7.85 -1.23 -25.57
N PHE A 463 -9.03 -0.81 -25.09
CA PHE A 463 -9.40 -0.91 -23.67
C PHE A 463 -9.46 -2.37 -23.18
N ALA A 464 -10.09 -3.26 -23.94
CA ALA A 464 -10.19 -4.68 -23.58
C ALA A 464 -8.81 -5.36 -23.53
N ILE A 465 -7.93 -5.02 -24.48
CA ILE A 465 -6.54 -5.48 -24.50
C ILE A 465 -5.80 -5.01 -23.25
N MET A 466 -5.86 -3.70 -22.94
CA MET A 466 -5.26 -3.13 -21.74
C MET A 466 -5.72 -3.86 -20.46
N GLU A 467 -7.03 -4.05 -20.28
CA GLU A 467 -7.59 -4.72 -19.09
C GLU A 467 -7.23 -6.21 -19.02
N SER A 468 -7.01 -6.88 -20.14
CA SER A 468 -6.56 -8.27 -20.18
C SER A 468 -5.09 -8.40 -19.81
N VAL A 469 -4.22 -7.62 -20.44
CA VAL A 469 -2.76 -7.66 -20.25
C VAL A 469 -2.40 -7.27 -18.81
N ARG A 470 -3.00 -6.21 -18.26
CA ARG A 470 -2.73 -5.79 -16.87
C ARG A 470 -3.12 -6.82 -15.81
N LYS A 471 -3.97 -7.80 -16.16
CA LYS A 471 -4.40 -8.92 -15.30
C LYS A 471 -3.63 -10.21 -15.59
N GLY A 472 -2.60 -10.17 -16.44
CA GLY A 472 -1.81 -11.33 -16.80
C GLY A 472 -2.55 -12.37 -17.65
N ARG A 473 -3.66 -11.98 -18.27
CA ARG A 473 -4.47 -12.88 -19.11
C ARG A 473 -3.97 -12.95 -20.56
N GLY A 474 -2.97 -12.15 -20.92
CA GLY A 474 -2.37 -12.10 -22.25
C GLY A 474 -3.32 -11.56 -23.31
N LEU A 475 -3.07 -11.96 -24.56
CA LEU A 475 -3.80 -11.52 -25.74
C LEU A 475 -4.55 -12.69 -26.38
N LYS A 476 -5.77 -12.44 -26.86
CA LYS A 476 -6.53 -13.40 -27.65
C LYS A 476 -6.06 -13.41 -29.12
N PRO A 477 -6.24 -14.52 -29.85
CA PRO A 477 -5.85 -14.60 -31.27
C PRO A 477 -6.41 -13.46 -32.13
N GLU A 478 -7.69 -13.11 -31.95
CA GLU A 478 -8.33 -12.03 -32.70
C GLU A 478 -7.74 -10.64 -32.42
N TRP A 479 -7.20 -10.43 -31.22
CA TRP A 479 -6.52 -9.17 -30.87
C TRP A 479 -5.15 -9.10 -31.52
N ILE A 480 -4.42 -10.21 -31.57
CA ILE A 480 -3.12 -10.29 -32.26
C ILE A 480 -3.31 -10.02 -33.76
N GLU A 481 -4.35 -10.57 -34.38
CA GLU A 481 -4.69 -10.29 -35.77
C GLU A 481 -5.00 -8.80 -35.98
N ALA A 482 -5.80 -8.19 -35.11
CA ALA A 482 -6.12 -6.76 -35.18
C ALA A 482 -4.89 -5.86 -34.99
N MET A 483 -4.00 -6.21 -34.04
CA MET A 483 -2.74 -5.51 -33.81
C MET A 483 -1.82 -5.62 -35.03
N ASN A 484 -1.67 -6.81 -35.60
CA ASN A 484 -0.88 -7.02 -36.83
C ASN A 484 -1.45 -6.25 -38.03
N ALA A 485 -2.78 -6.18 -38.16
CA ALA A 485 -3.45 -5.44 -39.25
C ALA A 485 -3.20 -3.93 -39.19
N GLN A 486 -2.88 -3.38 -38.01
CA GLN A 486 -2.50 -1.99 -37.81
C GLN A 486 -0.98 -1.81 -37.68
N GLU A 487 -0.20 -2.82 -38.09
CA GLU A 487 1.27 -2.79 -38.08
C GLU A 487 1.89 -2.53 -36.69
N VAL A 488 1.20 -2.95 -35.62
CA VAL A 488 1.75 -2.88 -34.25
C VAL A 488 3.04 -3.72 -34.20
N PRO A 489 4.16 -3.18 -33.67
CA PRO A 489 5.42 -3.89 -33.66
C PRO A 489 5.36 -5.25 -32.96
N GLN A 490 6.01 -6.26 -33.53
CA GLN A 490 5.98 -7.63 -32.98
C GLN A 490 6.51 -7.72 -31.54
N TRP A 491 7.55 -6.94 -31.21
CA TRP A 491 8.09 -6.88 -29.85
C TRP A 491 7.05 -6.39 -28.83
N TYR A 492 6.11 -5.53 -29.26
CA TYR A 492 5.07 -4.97 -28.42
C TYR A 492 4.04 -6.04 -28.05
N ILE A 493 3.62 -6.83 -29.04
CA ILE A 493 2.73 -7.97 -28.87
C ILE A 493 3.35 -9.00 -27.92
N GLU A 494 4.64 -9.30 -28.11
CA GLU A 494 5.39 -10.23 -27.25
C GLU A 494 5.51 -9.71 -25.81
N SER A 495 5.74 -8.41 -25.64
CA SER A 495 5.76 -7.78 -24.30
C SER A 495 4.41 -7.91 -23.59
N CYS A 496 3.31 -7.63 -24.29
CA CYS A 496 1.94 -7.79 -23.78
C CYS A 496 1.64 -9.23 -23.31
N LEU A 497 2.19 -10.25 -23.97
CA LEU A 497 1.99 -11.65 -23.60
C LEU A 497 2.76 -12.08 -22.34
N LYS A 498 3.84 -11.37 -21.99
CA LYS A 498 4.68 -11.67 -20.83
C LYS A 498 4.10 -11.13 -19.52
N ILE A 499 3.65 -9.88 -19.54
CA ILE A 499 3.18 -9.11 -18.38
C ILE A 499 2.16 -9.90 -17.56
N LYS A 500 2.40 -10.06 -16.24
CA LYS A 500 1.46 -10.71 -15.30
C LYS A 500 0.59 -9.73 -14.54
N TYR A 501 1.09 -8.52 -14.34
CA TYR A 501 0.40 -7.44 -13.65
C TYR A 501 1.00 -6.10 -14.06
N LEU A 502 0.17 -5.05 -14.16
CA LEU A 502 0.63 -3.71 -14.55
C LEU A 502 -0.21 -2.62 -13.87
N PHE A 503 0.45 -1.56 -13.40
CA PHE A 503 -0.21 -0.44 -12.73
C PHE A 503 -1.00 0.47 -13.68
N PRO A 504 -2.09 1.12 -13.20
CA PRO A 504 -2.57 2.36 -13.79
C PRO A 504 -1.58 3.50 -13.57
N LYS A 505 -1.40 4.35 -14.59
CA LYS A 505 -0.50 5.51 -14.55
C LYS A 505 -0.84 6.46 -13.40
N ALA A 506 -2.12 6.63 -13.08
CA ALA A 506 -2.58 7.43 -11.94
C ALA A 506 -2.00 6.94 -10.59
N HIS A 507 -1.91 5.62 -10.40
CA HIS A 507 -1.33 5.04 -9.21
C HIS A 507 0.18 5.28 -9.16
N ALA A 508 0.88 5.03 -10.28
CA ALA A 508 2.31 5.27 -10.39
C ALA A 508 2.65 6.75 -10.11
N VAL A 509 1.90 7.70 -10.68
CA VAL A 509 2.08 9.13 -10.41
C VAL A 509 1.89 9.47 -8.92
N ALA A 510 0.80 8.99 -8.30
CA ALA A 510 0.53 9.29 -6.89
C ALA A 510 1.67 8.82 -5.97
N TYR A 511 2.16 7.61 -6.19
CA TYR A 511 3.26 7.04 -5.42
C TYR A 511 4.60 7.74 -5.72
N CYS A 512 4.85 8.10 -6.99
CA CYS A 512 6.03 8.89 -7.36
C CYS A 512 6.02 10.28 -6.72
N MET A 513 4.88 10.99 -6.68
CA MET A 513 4.75 12.28 -6.00
C MET A 513 5.12 12.16 -4.52
N MET A 514 4.65 11.10 -3.87
CA MET A 514 4.93 10.85 -2.47
C MET A 514 6.40 10.50 -2.22
N GLY A 515 6.98 9.60 -3.02
CA GLY A 515 8.41 9.27 -2.96
C GLY A 515 9.31 10.46 -3.27
N TYR A 516 8.90 11.32 -4.20
CA TYR A 516 9.61 12.55 -4.52
C TYR A 516 9.58 13.56 -3.36
N ARG A 517 8.42 13.75 -2.71
CA ARG A 517 8.31 14.58 -1.49
C ARG A 517 9.25 14.08 -0.38
N VAL A 518 9.26 12.77 -0.12
CA VAL A 518 10.22 12.17 0.85
C VAL A 518 11.67 12.41 0.42
N ALA A 519 11.98 12.28 -0.87
CA ALA A 519 13.31 12.53 -1.42
C ALA A 519 13.76 14.00 -1.23
N TRP A 520 12.83 14.95 -1.36
CA TRP A 520 13.12 16.36 -1.08
C TRP A 520 13.57 16.56 0.37
N PHE A 521 12.87 15.96 1.34
CA PHE A 521 13.33 15.98 2.73
C PHE A 521 14.67 15.27 2.93
N LYS A 522 14.94 14.18 2.20
CA LYS A 522 16.22 13.49 2.25
C LYS A 522 17.38 14.40 1.85
N VAL A 523 17.20 15.23 0.83
CA VAL A 523 18.21 16.22 0.41
C VAL A 523 18.27 17.38 1.40
N HIS A 524 17.12 18.04 1.63
CA HIS A 524 17.06 19.38 2.22
C HIS A 524 16.87 19.39 3.74
N ARG A 525 16.38 18.30 4.34
CA ARG A 525 16.17 18.13 5.80
C ARG A 525 16.55 16.69 6.26
N PRO A 526 17.84 16.31 6.16
CA PRO A 526 18.26 14.91 6.27
C PRO A 526 17.88 14.20 7.58
N LEU A 527 18.07 14.84 8.73
CA LEU A 527 17.74 14.23 10.03
C LEU A 527 16.24 13.94 10.17
N ALA A 528 15.36 14.78 9.59
CA ALA A 528 13.92 14.51 9.59
C ALA A 528 13.57 13.32 8.68
N PHE A 529 14.21 13.21 7.50
CA PHE A 529 14.08 12.04 6.64
C PHE A 529 14.50 10.74 7.35
N TYR A 530 15.68 10.75 7.99
CA TYR A 530 16.16 9.58 8.73
C TYR A 530 15.25 9.27 9.92
N GLY A 531 14.81 10.30 10.64
CA GLY A 531 13.86 10.19 11.75
C GLY A 531 12.56 9.48 11.36
N GLN A 532 11.91 9.87 10.25
CA GLN A 532 10.70 9.16 9.79
C GLN A 532 11.02 7.73 9.35
N PHE A 533 12.15 7.51 8.69
CA PHE A 533 12.51 6.18 8.18
C PHE A 533 12.69 5.19 9.33
N PHE A 534 13.54 5.56 10.30
CA PHE A 534 13.81 4.73 11.47
C PHE A 534 12.62 4.61 12.41
N THR A 535 11.63 5.50 12.33
CA THR A 535 10.41 5.38 13.13
C THR A 535 9.38 4.46 12.48
N LEU A 536 9.20 4.55 11.16
CA LEU A 536 8.01 4.03 10.48
C LEU A 536 8.28 2.86 9.53
N ARG A 537 9.53 2.63 9.12
CA ARG A 537 9.87 1.68 8.03
C ARG A 537 10.87 0.60 8.43
N CYS A 538 11.31 0.59 9.68
CA CYS A 538 12.26 -0.40 10.20
C CYS A 538 11.53 -1.54 10.91
N ASP A 539 11.81 -2.77 10.47
CA ASP A 539 11.30 -3.99 11.10
C ASP A 539 12.21 -4.52 12.23
N ALA A 540 13.49 -4.11 12.23
CA ALA A 540 14.48 -4.53 13.21
C ALA A 540 15.56 -3.46 13.44
N TYR A 541 16.07 -3.42 14.68
CA TYR A 541 17.16 -2.54 15.11
C TYR A 541 18.29 -3.34 15.76
N GLU A 542 19.50 -2.78 15.71
CA GLU A 542 20.67 -3.25 16.45
C GLU A 542 21.40 -2.01 17.00
N ILE A 543 20.87 -1.45 18.09
CA ILE A 543 21.25 -0.11 18.61
C ILE A 543 22.76 0.04 18.83
N GLU A 544 23.43 -0.99 19.37
CA GLU A 544 24.88 -0.97 19.61
C GLU A 544 25.65 -0.69 18.31
N THR A 545 25.28 -1.36 17.23
CA THR A 545 25.87 -1.17 15.90
C THR A 545 25.56 0.21 15.33
N LEU A 546 24.33 0.71 15.51
CA LEU A 546 23.94 2.04 15.06
C LEU A 546 24.77 3.14 15.75
N MET A 547 24.93 3.06 17.08
CA MET A 547 25.70 4.03 17.87
C MET A 547 27.22 3.96 17.59
N ALA A 548 27.74 2.78 17.21
CA ALA A 548 29.15 2.58 16.92
C ALA A 548 29.63 3.25 15.60
N GLY A 549 28.70 3.64 14.72
CA GLY A 549 28.99 4.42 13.52
C GLY A 549 29.37 3.60 12.28
N SER A 550 29.80 4.31 11.22
CA SER A 550 29.88 3.79 9.85
C SER A 550 30.75 2.54 9.67
N ASP A 551 31.83 2.39 10.44
CA ASP A 551 32.72 1.22 10.33
C ASP A 551 32.05 -0.06 10.85
N ALA A 552 31.39 0.04 12.01
CA ALA A 552 30.66 -1.08 12.61
C ALA A 552 29.44 -1.46 11.76
N ILE A 553 28.70 -0.47 11.27
CA ILE A 553 27.54 -0.69 10.39
C ILE A 553 27.97 -1.40 9.10
N LEU A 554 29.01 -0.92 8.42
CA LEU A 554 29.51 -1.54 7.18
C LEU A 554 30.02 -2.97 7.42
N ALA A 555 30.75 -3.20 8.52
CA ALA A 555 31.21 -4.53 8.89
C ALA A 555 30.03 -5.50 9.11
N ARG A 556 28.96 -5.04 9.77
CA ARG A 556 27.76 -5.84 10.02
C ARG A 556 27.00 -6.17 8.73
N ILE A 557 26.86 -5.21 7.82
CA ILE A 557 26.25 -5.44 6.49
C ILE A 557 27.04 -6.50 5.71
N ASN A 558 28.37 -6.36 5.68
CA ASN A 558 29.25 -7.30 4.97
C ASN A 558 29.19 -8.71 5.55
N ASP A 559 29.15 -8.84 6.89
CA ASP A 559 28.94 -10.12 7.57
C ASP A 559 27.63 -10.79 7.12
N ILE A 560 26.51 -10.09 7.23
CA ILE A 560 25.19 -10.61 6.86
C ILE A 560 25.17 -11.04 5.38
N ASN A 561 25.66 -10.18 4.48
CA ASN A 561 25.69 -10.49 3.04
C ASN A 561 26.62 -11.66 2.70
N SER A 562 27.77 -11.78 3.37
CA SER A 562 28.69 -12.90 3.17
C SER A 562 28.07 -14.23 3.58
N ARG A 563 27.34 -14.26 4.69
CA ARG A 563 26.61 -15.45 5.17
C ARG A 563 25.42 -15.77 4.29
N ARG A 564 24.71 -14.75 3.78
CA ARG A 564 23.58 -14.92 2.85
C ARG A 564 23.98 -15.64 1.56
N ASN A 565 25.17 -15.32 1.05
CA ASN A 565 25.71 -15.90 -0.18
C ASN A 565 26.46 -17.23 0.06
N SER A 566 26.57 -17.68 1.31
CA SER A 566 27.23 -18.92 1.68
C SER A 566 26.30 -20.12 1.56
N TYR A 567 26.84 -21.25 1.09
CA TYR A 567 26.14 -22.55 1.11
C TYR A 567 26.21 -23.25 2.47
N ASN A 568 26.84 -22.65 3.49
CA ASN A 568 26.96 -23.24 4.82
C ASN A 568 25.61 -23.21 5.56
N ILE A 569 25.07 -24.40 5.85
CA ILE A 569 23.75 -24.58 6.46
C ILE A 569 23.75 -24.23 7.96
N GLU A 570 24.90 -24.31 8.66
CA GLU A 570 24.98 -24.09 10.11
C GLU A 570 24.98 -22.60 10.51
N ASN A 571 25.34 -21.69 9.61
CA ASN A 571 25.45 -20.26 9.88
C ASN A 571 24.57 -19.43 8.94
N LYS A 572 23.29 -19.80 8.85
CA LYS A 572 22.31 -19.11 8.01
C LYS A 572 21.91 -17.76 8.60
N VAL A 573 21.70 -16.81 7.70
CA VAL A 573 21.12 -15.51 8.05
C VAL A 573 19.70 -15.70 8.56
N THR A 574 19.41 -15.09 9.72
CA THR A 574 18.07 -15.16 10.33
C THR A 574 17.11 -14.18 9.64
N ASN A 575 15.80 -14.38 9.78
CA ASN A 575 14.81 -13.42 9.26
C ASN A 575 14.98 -12.02 9.87
N LYS A 576 15.31 -11.93 11.16
CA LYS A 576 15.59 -10.65 11.84
C LYS A 576 16.81 -9.95 11.22
N GLU A 577 17.86 -10.68 10.86
CA GLU A 577 19.03 -10.11 10.18
C GLU A 577 18.72 -9.67 8.75
N LEU A 578 17.86 -10.39 8.03
CA LEU A 578 17.39 -9.93 6.71
C LEU A 578 16.59 -8.63 6.81
N GLN A 579 15.72 -8.52 7.82
CA GLN A 579 14.97 -7.29 8.13
C GLN A 579 15.88 -6.14 8.58
N LEU A 580 16.99 -6.44 9.26
CA LEU A 580 17.96 -5.46 9.73
C LEU A 580 18.77 -4.82 8.59
N LEU A 581 18.96 -5.50 7.44
CA LEU A 581 19.78 -5.00 6.34
C LEU A 581 19.34 -3.61 5.86
N THR A 582 18.04 -3.40 5.61
CA THR A 582 17.55 -2.11 5.12
C THR A 582 17.76 -1.00 6.17
N THR A 583 17.58 -1.30 7.45
CA THR A 583 17.91 -0.38 8.56
C THR A 583 19.39 0.02 8.52
N LEU A 584 20.29 -0.96 8.35
CA LEU A 584 21.73 -0.71 8.32
C LEU A 584 22.18 0.05 7.06
N GLU A 585 21.59 -0.22 5.90
CA GLU A 585 21.91 0.50 4.67
C GLU A 585 21.59 2.01 4.81
N VAL A 586 20.41 2.35 5.33
CA VAL A 586 20.05 3.75 5.59
C VAL A 586 20.90 4.37 6.70
N ALA A 587 21.24 3.60 7.74
CA ALA A 587 22.11 4.07 8.82
C ALA A 587 23.55 4.32 8.35
N LEU A 588 24.06 3.50 7.43
CA LEU A 588 25.36 3.71 6.81
C LEU A 588 25.35 5.00 5.99
N GLU A 589 24.32 5.21 5.16
CA GLU A 589 24.20 6.45 4.40
C GLU A 589 24.16 7.67 5.34
N MET A 590 23.30 7.64 6.36
CA MET A 590 23.20 8.72 7.36
C MET A 590 24.56 9.04 7.99
N THR A 591 25.31 8.01 8.39
CA THR A 591 26.62 8.20 9.03
C THR A 591 27.70 8.68 8.07
N LEU A 592 27.68 8.23 6.81
CA LEU A 592 28.57 8.74 5.76
C LEU A 592 28.30 10.20 5.39
N ARG A 593 27.08 10.71 5.61
CA ARG A 593 26.75 12.13 5.50
C ARG A 593 27.20 12.98 6.69
N GLY A 594 27.82 12.36 7.69
CA GLY A 594 28.33 13.03 8.89
C GLY A 594 27.30 13.22 10.01
N TYR A 595 26.15 12.55 9.94
CA TYR A 595 25.21 12.46 11.06
C TYR A 595 25.54 11.27 11.96
N ARG A 596 24.98 11.23 13.17
CA ARG A 596 25.16 10.11 14.10
C ARG A 596 23.92 9.87 14.95
N PHE A 597 23.83 8.66 15.49
CA PHE A 597 22.82 8.35 16.50
C PHE A 597 23.28 8.84 17.86
N SER A 598 22.34 9.33 18.68
CA SER A 598 22.61 9.67 20.07
C SER A 598 22.87 8.43 20.90
N GLN A 599 23.53 8.60 22.04
CA GLN A 599 23.47 7.60 23.11
C GLN A 599 22.01 7.49 23.59
N LEU A 600 21.55 6.27 23.89
CA LEU A 600 20.28 6.09 24.61
C LEU A 600 20.43 6.73 26.00
N ASN A 601 19.46 7.54 26.45
CA ASN A 601 19.55 8.25 27.72
C ASN A 601 18.18 8.32 28.39
N ILE A 602 18.09 7.85 29.63
CA ILE A 602 16.84 7.78 30.40
C ILE A 602 16.14 9.15 30.52
N ASN A 603 16.91 10.24 30.54
CA ASN A 603 16.40 11.59 30.75
C ASN A 603 15.99 12.31 29.45
N SER A 604 16.52 11.91 28.29
CA SER A 604 16.28 12.64 27.02
C SER A 604 15.73 11.79 25.88
N SER A 605 16.01 10.48 25.83
CA SER A 605 15.56 9.62 24.73
C SER A 605 14.03 9.61 24.59
N PRO A 606 13.48 9.71 23.37
CA PRO A 606 12.04 9.63 23.14
C PRO A 606 11.46 8.24 23.45
N ALA A 607 10.13 8.13 23.56
CA ALA A 607 9.48 6.86 23.79
C ALA A 607 9.50 5.96 22.54
N VAL A 608 8.92 6.47 21.44
CA VAL A 608 8.53 5.66 20.28
C VAL A 608 9.14 6.12 18.95
N GLU A 609 9.47 7.39 18.80
CA GLU A 609 9.93 7.96 17.53
C GLU A 609 11.40 8.34 17.60
N PHE A 610 12.15 8.11 16.53
CA PHE A 610 13.44 8.76 16.32
C PHE A 610 13.21 10.25 16.06
N LEU A 611 13.95 11.14 16.72
CA LEU A 611 13.76 12.59 16.59
C LEU A 611 15.11 13.29 16.42
N PRO A 612 15.23 14.35 15.60
CA PRO A 612 16.41 15.19 15.60
C PRO A 612 16.68 15.76 16.99
N ASP A 613 17.94 15.79 17.43
CA ASP A 613 18.29 16.39 18.72
C ASP A 613 18.12 17.92 18.65
N PRO A 614 17.33 18.54 19.56
CA PRO A 614 17.15 19.99 19.55
C PRO A 614 18.42 20.78 19.87
N ASN A 615 19.44 20.13 20.45
CA ASN A 615 20.70 20.74 20.86
C ASN A 615 21.88 20.37 19.94
N ASP A 616 21.69 19.47 18.96
CA ASP A 616 22.76 19.00 18.07
C ASP A 616 22.22 18.67 16.68
N ASP A 617 22.53 19.53 15.71
CA ASP A 617 22.08 19.44 14.31
C ASP A 617 22.69 18.26 13.52
N LYS A 618 23.52 17.45 14.18
CA LYS A 618 24.13 16.23 13.63
C LYS A 618 23.68 14.96 14.33
N GLN A 619 22.80 15.04 15.35
CA GLN A 619 22.34 13.87 16.10
C GLN A 619 20.88 13.51 15.84
N LEU A 620 20.63 12.20 15.72
CA LEU A 620 19.30 11.61 15.75
C LEU A 620 19.12 10.83 17.06
N MET A 621 18.13 11.19 17.86
CA MET A 621 17.85 10.55 19.13
C MET A 621 17.20 9.19 18.95
N ILE A 622 17.74 8.17 19.60
CA ILE A 622 17.18 6.81 19.60
C ILE A 622 16.04 6.70 20.63
N PRO A 623 14.84 6.21 20.24
CA PRO A 623 13.75 5.97 21.16
C PRO A 623 13.92 4.68 21.97
N PHE A 624 13.25 4.60 23.12
CA PHE A 624 13.27 3.38 23.95
C PHE A 624 12.69 2.16 23.23
N VAL A 625 11.69 2.33 22.36
CA VAL A 625 11.06 1.21 21.63
C VAL A 625 12.02 0.50 20.65
N ALA A 626 13.13 1.14 20.26
CA ALA A 626 14.14 0.50 19.43
C ALA A 626 14.93 -0.58 20.20
N MET A 627 14.82 -0.62 21.54
CA MET A 627 15.49 -1.61 22.37
C MET A 627 14.75 -2.94 22.34
N ASP A 628 15.48 -4.01 22.02
CA ASP A 628 14.92 -5.37 21.94
C ASP A 628 14.11 -5.74 23.19
N GLY A 629 12.84 -6.10 23.00
CA GLY A 629 11.94 -6.52 24.07
C GLY A 629 11.25 -5.40 24.85
N LEU A 630 11.54 -4.12 24.56
CA LEU A 630 10.86 -2.98 25.18
C LEU A 630 9.70 -2.49 24.31
N GLY A 631 8.47 -2.83 24.72
CA GLY A 631 7.26 -2.41 24.00
C GLY A 631 6.84 -0.95 24.24
N GLY A 632 6.04 -0.39 23.34
CA GLY A 632 5.62 1.02 23.36
C GLY A 632 4.99 1.50 24.68
N ASN A 633 4.17 0.67 25.35
CA ASN A 633 3.57 1.01 26.64
C ASN A 633 4.63 1.23 27.73
N VAL A 634 5.68 0.40 27.76
CA VAL A 634 6.79 0.56 28.71
C VAL A 634 7.57 1.82 28.37
N ALA A 635 7.87 2.05 27.09
CA ALA A 635 8.55 3.26 26.62
C ALA A 635 7.83 4.54 27.04
N GLN A 636 6.51 4.60 26.85
CA GLN A 636 5.67 5.73 27.26
C GLN A 636 5.66 5.90 28.79
N SER A 637 5.63 4.80 29.55
CA SER A 637 5.68 4.88 31.02
C SER A 637 6.97 5.53 31.53
N ILE A 638 8.12 5.31 30.86
CA ILE A 638 9.40 5.94 31.20
C ILE A 638 9.34 7.45 30.97
N VAL A 639 8.87 7.87 29.79
CA VAL A 639 8.76 9.30 29.44
C VAL A 639 7.77 10.01 30.35
N LYS A 640 6.60 9.41 30.60
CA LYS A 640 5.62 9.96 31.53
C LYS A 640 6.20 10.11 32.95
N ALA A 641 6.88 9.07 33.44
CA ALA A 641 7.48 9.13 34.77
C ALA A 641 8.52 10.25 34.86
N ARG A 642 9.47 10.38 33.92
CA ARG A 642 10.48 11.46 34.00
C ARG A 642 9.89 12.87 33.88
N GLU A 643 8.78 13.03 33.15
CA GLU A 643 8.07 14.32 33.03
C GLU A 643 7.39 14.71 34.34
N GLU A 644 6.90 13.74 35.11
CA GLU A 644 6.34 13.99 36.44
C GLU A 644 7.43 14.45 37.42
N ASN A 645 8.56 13.72 37.48
CA ASN A 645 9.74 14.08 38.28
C ASN A 645 11.00 13.36 37.74
N PRO A 646 12.20 13.96 37.84
CA PRO A 646 13.46 13.28 37.51
C PRO A 646 13.63 11.95 38.27
N PHE A 647 14.33 11.00 37.66
CA PHE A 647 14.67 9.74 38.32
C PHE A 647 15.77 9.93 39.34
N LEU A 648 15.59 9.34 40.52
CA LEU A 648 16.55 9.45 41.64
C LEU A 648 17.57 8.30 41.68
N SER A 649 17.12 7.11 41.29
CA SER A 649 17.92 5.89 41.30
C SER A 649 17.34 4.86 40.33
N LEU A 650 18.05 3.77 40.15
CA LEU A 650 17.60 2.64 39.34
C LEU A 650 16.39 1.94 39.96
N GLU A 651 16.33 1.88 41.29
CA GLU A 651 15.15 1.42 42.03
C GLU A 651 13.92 2.31 41.75
N ASP A 652 14.12 3.64 41.73
CA ASP A 652 13.05 4.61 41.39
C ASP A 652 12.53 4.41 39.96
N VAL A 653 13.43 4.17 39.00
CA VAL A 653 13.05 3.84 37.61
C VAL A 653 12.17 2.60 37.57
N GLN A 654 12.55 1.51 38.23
CA GLN A 654 11.75 0.27 38.23
C GLN A 654 10.41 0.43 38.97
N ALA A 655 10.37 1.21 40.04
CA ALA A 655 9.16 1.42 40.82
C ALA A 655 8.10 2.24 40.07
N ARG A 656 8.53 3.20 39.24
CA ARG A 656 7.65 4.16 38.56
C ARG A 656 7.32 3.81 37.10
N THR A 657 7.97 2.79 36.54
CA THR A 657 7.82 2.42 35.13
C THR A 657 7.48 0.94 34.97
N GLY A 658 7.05 0.54 33.77
CA GLY A 658 6.81 -0.87 33.45
C GLY A 658 8.08 -1.70 33.20
N LEU A 659 9.25 -1.21 33.61
CA LEU A 659 10.55 -1.71 33.19
C LEU A 659 11.04 -2.86 34.09
N ASN A 660 11.16 -4.05 33.51
CA ASN A 660 11.65 -5.23 34.23
C ASN A 660 13.18 -5.25 34.38
N SER A 661 13.70 -6.10 35.27
CA SER A 661 15.14 -6.18 35.56
C SER A 661 16.00 -6.56 34.35
N THR A 662 15.48 -7.33 33.40
CA THR A 662 16.20 -7.70 32.17
C THR A 662 16.45 -6.47 31.30
N LEU A 663 15.41 -5.67 31.07
CA LEU A 663 15.48 -4.43 30.28
C LEU A 663 16.34 -3.37 30.99
N LEU A 664 16.30 -3.30 32.33
CA LEU A 664 17.15 -2.38 33.09
C LEU A 664 18.63 -2.74 32.93
N ASN A 665 18.96 -4.03 33.03
CA ASN A 665 20.32 -4.48 32.84
C ASN A 665 20.82 -4.22 31.41
N GLN A 666 19.94 -4.30 30.41
CA GLN A 666 20.28 -3.92 29.05
C GLN A 666 20.53 -2.40 28.94
N MET A 667 19.70 -1.56 29.55
CA MET A 667 19.94 -0.11 29.63
C MET A 667 21.27 0.22 30.31
N LYS A 668 21.65 -0.51 31.38
CA LYS A 668 22.97 -0.38 32.02
C LYS A 668 24.12 -0.70 31.06
N LYS A 669 24.03 -1.79 30.29
CA LYS A 669 25.05 -2.16 29.29
C LYS A 669 25.19 -1.12 28.18
N LEU A 670 24.08 -0.48 27.83
CA LEU A 670 24.02 0.63 26.90
C LEU A 670 24.33 1.98 27.57
N ASN A 671 24.84 2.02 28.81
CA ASN A 671 25.15 3.27 29.54
C ASN A 671 23.98 4.28 29.57
N ALA A 672 22.74 3.82 29.43
CA ALA A 672 21.58 4.69 29.24
C ALA A 672 21.04 5.30 30.53
N VAL A 673 21.47 4.75 31.66
CA VAL A 673 21.09 5.16 33.02
C VAL A 673 22.30 5.68 33.80
N ASP A 674 23.37 6.05 33.09
CA ASP A 674 24.58 6.60 33.68
C ASP A 674 24.26 7.86 34.51
N GLY A 675 24.82 7.90 35.72
CA GLY A 675 24.57 8.98 36.69
C GLY A 675 23.49 8.66 37.75
N LEU A 676 22.75 7.56 37.62
CA LEU A 676 21.84 7.07 38.66
C LEU A 676 22.52 6.10 39.63
N SER A 677 22.26 6.22 40.93
CA SER A 677 22.66 5.23 41.92
C SER A 677 21.76 3.98 41.87
N ASP A 678 22.22 2.84 42.39
CA ASP A 678 21.39 1.63 42.44
C ASP A 678 20.14 1.81 43.32
N THR A 679 20.28 2.48 44.46
CA THR A 679 19.18 2.71 45.42
C THR A 679 19.08 4.17 45.84
N ASN A 680 17.89 4.55 46.31
CA ASN A 680 17.68 5.83 46.98
C ASN A 680 18.34 5.80 48.36
N GLN A 681 19.23 6.75 48.65
CA GLN A 681 19.86 6.84 49.98
C GLN A 681 18.92 7.48 51.02
N ILE A 682 17.89 8.20 50.58
CA ILE A 682 16.86 8.84 51.41
C ILE A 682 15.53 8.77 50.64
N SER A 683 14.45 8.37 51.31
CA SER A 683 13.07 8.43 50.79
C SER A 683 12.25 9.40 51.66
N LEU A 684 11.54 10.34 51.05
CA LEU A 684 10.69 11.33 51.71
C LEU A 684 9.27 11.21 51.15
N PHE A 685 8.26 11.36 52.02
CA PHE A 685 6.84 11.19 51.70
C PHE A 685 6.28 12.26 50.77
#